data_AF-B0DSE0-F1
#
_entry.id   AF-B0DSE0-F1
#
_cell.length_a   1.000
_cell.length_b   1.000
_cell.length_c   1.000
_cell.angle_alpha   90.00
_cell.angle_beta   90.00
_cell.angle_gamma   90.00
#
_symmetry.space_group_name_H-M   'P 1'
#
loop_
_entity.id
_entity.type
_entity.pdbx_description
1 polymer ?
#
loop_
_entity_poly.entity_id
_entity_poly.type
_entity_poly.pdbx_seq_one_letter_code
_entity_poly.pdbx_strand_id
1 'polypeptide(L)'
;MVDIYLPIEDRQILALSIPSVDIERLSLHPVKWLRFLLFTICGVRGDLTTTPNGPPVDYDASTVDNMEEAYYFAPEGDYHLIDFHAIDDPVTFSAQTLCSSTFRSDIIARDDRQHLYDLNEESVDLGINSVENGMLLSPDLHRLFAAGSSAFLVTPNFALQPADVPPVETGPMPSRRITLQHFEVYTNYHVPTPQFDACMSGTGTPRPSTIILDYMYGVAGYKRWGTGQEIKNLMQQRFTESYEPIPIPPAPPHTSDDGDIDTSPEILQAMDDILALSMLLKGTTPELMAAERQRQAEAEELRVKEASKLKVRQWMRNSESVESTAIATGDDSFALYNPEFNLVHLKRNCQGDYGSQHTNMPTYFDFPVFVNETFSPMVDVYLPIEGQQILALSIPFVDVERLSLRPVKWLRYLIFTICGVRGDLPTTHNGPPVDYDTSTLDNMEEAYHFVPQGDYRFIDSHAIDDRGTSSAQTLRSSSFRSDIITRDGPYLEFVLRDRQHLYDLNEESVDLGINSVENGMLLSPDLHSFFAAGISAFLKTPNFALQPADIPRVETGPMPPRRITLQHFRIVNRAAIPQYDACITGTGTSPLSTIILDYMYGVAGYRRWGIGQKIKELMERRFTESYASIPIPPTPPSPRTKDDSDMESDDSKKKQKRRRHSDMSPEMLQAMDDILALSMLMKGRTPKSMAAEAQRQEKVEELRAKEASKVKVQQWMQNSDSCCRDFDGESAALD
;
A
#
# COMPACT_ATOMS: atom_id res chain seq x y z
N MET A 1 13.89 34.49 17.24
CA MET A 1 14.16 33.97 15.89
C MET A 1 15.66 33.97 15.72
N VAL A 2 16.19 33.06 14.92
CA VAL A 2 17.58 33.06 14.47
C VAL A 2 17.55 33.24 12.96
N ASP A 3 18.05 34.37 12.51
CA ASP A 3 18.03 34.79 11.10
C ASP A 3 19.37 34.41 10.44
N ILE A 4 19.33 33.88 9.22
CA ILE A 4 20.52 33.35 8.55
C ILE A 4 20.68 33.92 7.15
N TYR A 5 21.85 34.49 6.91
CA TYR A 5 22.21 35.20 5.69
C TYR A 5 23.20 34.41 4.84
N LEU A 6 23.00 34.44 3.52
CA LEU A 6 23.90 33.88 2.51
C LEU A 6 24.60 35.01 1.73
N PRO A 7 25.93 35.03 1.62
CA PRO A 7 26.67 35.95 0.77
C PRO A 7 26.53 35.58 -0.72
N ILE A 8 25.63 36.27 -1.42
CA ILE A 8 25.37 36.12 -2.85
C ILE A 8 25.70 37.44 -3.54
N GLU A 9 26.58 37.40 -4.55
CA GLU A 9 26.88 38.55 -5.42
C GLU A 9 27.21 39.83 -4.60
N ASP A 10 28.20 39.69 -3.71
CA ASP A 10 28.68 40.69 -2.72
C ASP A 10 27.63 41.18 -1.70
N ARG A 11 26.45 40.55 -1.62
CA ARG A 11 25.34 40.95 -0.74
C ARG A 11 24.96 39.84 0.24
N GLN A 12 24.60 40.23 1.45
CA GLN A 12 24.05 39.32 2.46
C GLN A 12 22.53 39.23 2.30
N ILE A 13 22.02 38.09 1.82
CA ILE A 13 20.59 37.88 1.58
C ILE A 13 20.03 36.97 2.68
N LEU A 14 18.99 37.43 3.38
CA LEU A 14 18.27 36.62 4.37
C LEU A 14 17.64 35.41 3.66
N ALA A 15 18.01 34.20 4.09
CA ALA A 15 17.57 32.95 3.49
C ALA A 15 16.67 32.13 4.42
N LEU A 16 16.93 32.14 5.73
CA LEU A 16 16.18 31.41 6.74
C LEU A 16 15.85 32.33 7.93
N SER A 17 14.68 32.13 8.54
CA SER A 17 14.34 32.68 9.87
C SER A 17 13.71 31.57 10.70
N ILE A 18 14.43 31.09 11.71
CA ILE A 18 14.08 29.86 12.44
C ILE A 18 13.65 30.21 13.88
N PRO A 19 12.54 29.68 14.42
CA PRO A 19 12.22 29.80 15.84
C PRO A 19 13.25 29.04 16.69
N SER A 20 13.82 29.67 17.72
CA SER A 20 14.83 29.03 18.59
C SER A 20 14.34 27.70 19.17
N VAL A 21 13.05 27.66 19.57
CA VAL A 21 12.35 26.46 20.04
C VAL A 21 12.29 25.29 19.04
N ASP A 22 12.36 25.54 17.73
CA ASP A 22 12.52 24.46 16.75
C ASP A 22 13.96 23.93 16.75
N ILE A 23 14.96 24.83 16.84
CA ILE A 23 16.39 24.48 16.85
C ILE A 23 16.71 23.62 18.09
N GLU A 24 16.31 24.08 19.26
CA GLU A 24 16.42 23.40 20.56
C GLU A 24 15.78 21.99 20.56
N ARG A 25 14.70 21.83 19.80
CA ARG A 25 13.91 20.59 19.70
C ARG A 25 14.44 19.63 18.64
N LEU A 26 15.23 20.11 17.69
CA LEU A 26 15.79 19.34 16.58
C LEU A 26 17.25 18.91 16.83
N SER A 27 17.99 19.64 17.68
CA SER A 27 19.38 19.32 18.03
C SER A 27 19.77 19.76 19.45
N LEU A 28 20.56 18.93 20.12
CA LEU A 28 21.24 19.25 21.37
C LEU A 28 22.49 20.14 21.13
N HIS A 29 22.96 20.24 19.89
CA HIS A 29 23.98 21.19 19.45
C HIS A 29 23.43 22.11 18.33
N PRO A 30 22.75 23.22 18.70
CA PRO A 30 22.07 24.11 17.76
C PRO A 30 22.90 24.56 16.55
N VAL A 31 24.11 25.07 16.77
CA VAL A 31 24.92 25.67 15.70
C VAL A 31 25.49 24.61 14.75
N LYS A 32 25.78 23.38 15.23
CA LYS A 32 26.11 22.23 14.35
C LYS A 32 24.95 21.88 13.42
N TRP A 33 23.73 21.92 13.94
CA TRP A 33 22.52 21.64 13.16
C TRP A 33 22.20 22.73 12.14
N LEU A 34 22.41 24.00 12.50
CA LEU A 34 22.33 25.11 11.54
C LEU A 34 23.37 24.95 10.41
N ARG A 35 24.62 24.59 10.74
CA ARG A 35 25.67 24.31 9.74
C ARG A 35 25.26 23.16 8.80
N PHE A 36 24.67 22.08 9.33
CA PHE A 36 24.15 20.98 8.53
C PHE A 36 23.01 21.40 7.60
N LEU A 37 22.01 22.12 8.12
CA LEU A 37 20.87 22.61 7.35
C LEU A 37 21.32 23.56 6.21
N LEU A 38 22.34 24.37 6.44
CA LEU A 38 22.89 25.24 5.41
C LEU A 38 23.66 24.46 4.35
N PHE A 39 24.42 23.43 4.72
CA PHE A 39 25.03 22.51 3.75
C PHE A 39 24.00 21.81 2.86
N THR A 40 22.90 21.30 3.44
CA THR A 40 21.88 20.60 2.64
C THR A 40 21.19 21.54 1.64
N ILE A 41 20.88 22.77 2.06
CA ILE A 41 20.29 23.82 1.21
C ILE A 41 21.28 24.36 0.17
N CYS A 42 22.53 24.62 0.57
CA CYS A 42 23.51 25.30 -0.29
C CYS A 42 24.30 24.36 -1.20
N GLY A 43 24.28 23.04 -0.95
CA GLY A 43 25.03 22.06 -1.72
C GLY A 43 26.55 22.23 -1.65
N VAL A 44 27.04 22.87 -0.59
CA VAL A 44 28.46 23.14 -0.36
C VAL A 44 28.73 23.19 1.14
N ARG A 45 29.95 22.81 1.56
CA ARG A 45 30.40 22.98 2.95
C ARG A 45 30.66 24.45 3.25
N GLY A 46 30.70 24.80 4.53
CA GLY A 46 30.91 26.17 4.96
C GLY A 46 30.84 26.33 6.46
N ASP A 47 31.22 27.52 6.93
CA ASP A 47 31.17 27.90 8.33
C ASP A 47 30.08 28.91 8.66
N LEU A 48 29.65 28.93 9.92
CA LEU A 48 28.81 29.98 10.47
C LEU A 48 29.67 31.03 11.17
N THR A 49 29.38 32.29 10.91
CA THR A 49 30.07 33.45 11.49
C THR A 49 29.03 34.42 12.06
N THR A 50 29.35 35.16 13.12
CA THR A 50 28.40 36.09 13.79
C THR A 50 28.34 37.48 13.14
N THR A 51 29.25 37.76 12.20
CA THR A 51 29.28 38.98 11.39
C THR A 51 29.71 38.66 9.96
N PRO A 52 29.38 39.47 8.94
CA PRO A 52 29.88 39.26 7.59
C PRO A 52 31.42 39.33 7.58
N ASN A 53 32.07 38.21 7.24
CA ASN A 53 33.53 38.01 7.32
C ASN A 53 34.11 37.94 8.76
N GLY A 54 33.29 37.56 9.75
CA GLY A 54 33.76 37.21 11.09
C GLY A 54 34.54 35.89 11.11
N PRO A 55 35.16 35.53 12.25
CA PRO A 55 35.71 34.17 12.43
C PRO A 55 34.57 33.13 12.52
N PRO A 56 34.84 31.85 12.18
CA PRO A 56 33.92 30.75 12.46
C PRO A 56 33.52 30.66 13.94
N VAL A 57 32.27 30.28 14.18
CA VAL A 57 31.70 30.06 15.51
C VAL A 57 32.24 28.74 16.10
N ASP A 58 32.48 28.72 17.41
CA ASP A 58 32.83 27.49 18.13
C ASP A 58 31.60 26.57 18.26
N TYR A 59 31.58 25.53 17.42
CA TYR A 59 30.50 24.54 17.35
C TYR A 59 30.36 23.65 18.59
N ASP A 60 31.40 23.52 19.42
CA ASP A 60 31.42 22.66 20.61
C ASP A 60 31.11 23.45 21.89
N ALA A 61 31.49 24.73 21.96
CA ALA A 61 31.16 25.63 23.07
C ALA A 61 29.73 26.23 23.00
N SER A 62 29.05 26.13 21.85
CA SER A 62 27.73 26.73 21.63
C SER A 62 26.59 26.01 22.37
N THR A 63 26.18 26.55 23.52
CA THR A 63 24.94 26.15 24.21
C THR A 63 23.72 26.94 23.70
N VAL A 64 22.51 26.42 23.98
CA VAL A 64 21.22 27.10 23.67
C VAL A 64 21.18 28.54 24.20
N ASP A 65 21.63 28.75 25.45
CA ASP A 65 21.59 30.08 26.10
C ASP A 65 22.49 31.13 25.43
N ASN A 66 23.40 30.71 24.54
CA ASN A 66 24.40 31.54 23.87
C ASN A 66 24.19 31.60 22.34
N MET A 67 22.97 31.35 21.85
CA MET A 67 22.65 31.56 20.43
C MET A 67 22.53 33.06 20.10
N GLU A 68 23.17 33.48 19.00
CA GLU A 68 23.02 34.82 18.45
C GLU A 68 21.71 34.97 17.69
N GLU A 69 21.18 36.21 17.60
CA GLU A 69 19.97 36.51 16.82
C GLU A 69 20.18 36.33 15.30
N ALA A 70 21.43 36.43 14.82
CA ALA A 70 21.77 36.32 13.42
C ALA A 70 23.10 35.60 13.17
N TYR A 71 23.17 34.82 12.08
CA TYR A 71 24.39 34.19 11.58
C TYR A 71 24.57 34.39 10.07
N TYR A 72 25.82 34.37 9.63
CA TYR A 72 26.23 34.52 8.23
C TYR A 72 26.99 33.26 7.79
N PHE A 73 26.54 32.62 6.71
CA PHE A 73 27.20 31.44 6.15
C PHE A 73 28.40 31.84 5.30
N ALA A 74 29.55 31.22 5.50
CA ALA A 74 30.77 31.39 4.72
C ALA A 74 31.08 30.08 4.00
N PRO A 75 30.70 29.91 2.71
CA PRO A 75 30.91 28.66 1.99
C PRO A 75 32.40 28.41 1.68
N GLU A 76 32.77 27.13 1.56
CA GLU A 76 34.09 26.67 1.13
C GLU A 76 34.28 26.70 -0.41
N GLY A 77 33.22 27.00 -1.17
CA GLY A 77 33.19 27.02 -2.64
C GLY A 77 31.92 27.66 -3.20
N ASP A 78 31.61 27.39 -4.47
CA ASP A 78 30.39 27.89 -5.14
C ASP A 78 29.10 27.24 -4.62
N TYR A 79 27.96 27.91 -4.81
CA TYR A 79 26.65 27.44 -4.33
C TYR A 79 25.95 26.53 -5.33
N HIS A 80 25.49 25.38 -4.85
CA HIS A 80 24.56 24.49 -5.55
C HIS A 80 23.23 24.44 -4.79
N LEU A 81 22.53 25.59 -4.82
CA LEU A 81 21.26 25.81 -4.15
C LEU A 81 20.22 24.76 -4.59
N ILE A 82 19.55 24.16 -3.62
CA ILE A 82 18.44 23.23 -3.85
C ILE A 82 17.33 23.79 -4.75
N ASP A 83 16.71 22.91 -5.53
CA ASP A 83 15.35 23.14 -6.02
C ASP A 83 14.36 22.85 -4.89
N PHE A 84 13.74 23.91 -4.35
CA PHE A 84 12.73 23.77 -3.31
C PHE A 84 11.37 23.30 -3.84
N HIS A 85 11.12 23.33 -5.15
CA HIS A 85 9.91 22.80 -5.79
C HIS A 85 9.99 21.31 -6.12
N ALA A 86 11.15 20.66 -5.93
CA ALA A 86 11.38 19.22 -6.18
C ALA A 86 10.46 18.24 -5.41
N ILE A 87 9.64 18.73 -4.48
CA ILE A 87 8.61 17.95 -3.75
C ILE A 87 7.22 18.63 -3.80
N ASP A 88 7.01 19.68 -4.60
CA ASP A 88 5.68 20.28 -4.80
C ASP A 88 4.86 19.59 -5.90
N ASP A 89 5.52 18.96 -6.88
CA ASP A 89 4.85 18.39 -8.05
C ASP A 89 4.12 17.07 -7.69
N PRO A 90 2.76 17.00 -7.81
CA PRO A 90 1.97 15.85 -7.35
C PRO A 90 2.17 14.54 -8.14
N VAL A 91 3.10 14.49 -9.10
CA VAL A 91 3.47 13.29 -9.86
C VAL A 91 3.91 12.10 -9.00
N THR A 92 4.27 12.32 -7.72
CA THR A 92 4.50 11.25 -6.73
C THR A 92 3.28 10.36 -6.45
N PHE A 93 2.07 10.73 -6.90
CA PHE A 93 0.90 9.84 -6.87
C PHE A 93 0.74 8.95 -8.13
N SER A 94 1.56 9.13 -9.18
CA SER A 94 1.57 8.26 -10.36
C SER A 94 2.71 7.24 -10.28
N ALA A 95 2.46 6.02 -10.76
CA ALA A 95 3.51 4.98 -10.80
C ALA A 95 4.65 5.34 -11.78
N GLN A 96 4.38 6.22 -12.75
CA GLN A 96 5.33 6.62 -13.80
C GLN A 96 6.50 7.47 -13.28
N THR A 97 6.32 8.19 -12.17
CA THR A 97 7.35 9.10 -11.60
C THR A 97 7.98 8.60 -10.30
N LEU A 98 7.38 7.59 -9.66
CA LEU A 98 7.99 6.85 -8.54
C LEU A 98 9.30 6.13 -8.92
N CYS A 99 9.61 6.05 -10.22
CA CYS A 99 10.93 5.69 -10.75
C CYS A 99 11.35 6.66 -11.86
N SER A 100 11.42 7.97 -11.54
CA SER A 100 12.36 8.85 -12.26
C SER A 100 13.78 8.36 -11.96
N SER A 101 14.23 7.39 -12.73
CA SER A 101 15.43 6.61 -12.43
C SER A 101 16.72 7.41 -12.59
N THR A 102 16.64 8.57 -13.28
CA THR A 102 17.73 9.54 -13.33
C THR A 102 17.79 10.42 -12.08
N PHE A 103 16.76 10.54 -11.23
CA PHE A 103 16.68 11.56 -10.16
C PHE A 103 17.93 11.70 -9.27
N ARG A 104 18.54 10.58 -8.84
CA ARG A 104 19.81 10.60 -8.10
C ARG A 104 20.96 11.15 -8.97
N SER A 105 21.09 10.65 -10.19
CA SER A 105 22.08 11.10 -11.17
C SER A 105 21.87 12.58 -11.56
N ASP A 106 20.62 13.04 -11.63
CA ASP A 106 20.26 14.43 -11.94
C ASP A 106 20.67 15.36 -10.80
N ILE A 107 20.37 15.02 -9.53
CA ILE A 107 20.88 15.77 -8.37
C ILE A 107 22.41 15.80 -8.36
N ILE A 108 23.06 14.65 -8.59
CA ILE A 108 24.53 14.55 -8.60
C ILE A 108 25.15 15.39 -9.73
N ALA A 109 24.60 15.34 -10.94
CA ALA A 109 25.13 16.04 -12.10
C ALA A 109 24.79 17.54 -12.13
N ARG A 110 23.65 17.95 -11.57
CA ARG A 110 23.23 19.34 -11.45
C ARG A 110 23.99 20.09 -10.36
N ASP A 111 24.10 19.47 -9.18
CA ASP A 111 24.63 20.13 -7.99
C ASP A 111 26.12 19.82 -7.75
N ASP A 112 26.77 19.05 -8.62
CA ASP A 112 28.12 18.47 -8.46
C ASP A 112 28.38 17.84 -7.06
N ARG A 113 27.31 17.46 -6.34
CA ARG A 113 27.36 17.04 -4.93
C ARG A 113 28.23 15.80 -4.70
N GLN A 114 28.69 15.13 -5.76
CA GLN A 114 29.52 13.93 -5.70
C GLN A 114 30.81 14.12 -4.86
N HIS A 115 31.41 15.32 -4.89
CA HIS A 115 32.67 15.58 -4.18
C HIS A 115 32.50 15.81 -2.66
N LEU A 116 31.26 15.94 -2.16
CA LEU A 116 30.95 16.27 -0.76
C LEU A 116 30.85 15.03 0.14
N TYR A 117 30.58 13.86 -0.44
CA TYR A 117 30.33 12.59 0.25
C TYR A 117 31.48 11.62 -0.03
N ASP A 118 31.84 10.79 0.94
CA ASP A 118 32.87 9.77 0.73
C ASP A 118 32.28 8.59 -0.10
N LEU A 119 32.63 8.57 -1.39
CA LEU A 119 32.22 7.53 -2.35
C LEU A 119 32.72 6.12 -2.00
N ASN A 120 33.53 5.96 -0.95
CA ASN A 120 33.92 4.65 -0.44
C ASN A 120 32.87 4.04 0.53
N GLU A 121 31.91 4.82 1.06
CA GLU A 121 30.85 4.30 1.95
C GLU A 121 29.56 3.86 1.24
N GLU A 122 29.23 4.45 0.08
CA GLU A 122 28.08 4.03 -0.74
C GLU A 122 28.60 3.47 -2.07
N SER A 123 28.14 2.28 -2.46
CA SER A 123 28.51 1.67 -3.75
C SER A 123 28.04 2.57 -4.90
N VAL A 124 29.00 3.15 -5.63
CA VAL A 124 28.73 4.10 -6.72
C VAL A 124 27.97 3.46 -7.89
N ASP A 125 28.04 2.14 -8.06
CA ASP A 125 27.33 1.36 -9.09
C ASP A 125 25.85 1.08 -8.75
N LEU A 126 25.21 2.00 -8.03
CA LEU A 126 23.76 2.03 -7.83
C LEU A 126 23.11 2.57 -9.09
N GLY A 127 23.07 1.70 -10.11
CA GLY A 127 22.52 1.99 -11.41
C GLY A 127 21.15 2.65 -11.33
N ILE A 128 20.91 3.59 -12.23
CA ILE A 128 19.70 4.43 -12.42
C ILE A 128 18.39 3.78 -11.92
N ASN A 129 18.10 2.52 -12.25
CA ASN A 129 16.88 1.82 -11.81
C ASN A 129 16.90 1.18 -10.40
N SER A 130 17.84 1.52 -9.51
CA SER A 130 17.85 1.03 -8.13
C SER A 130 16.74 1.67 -7.29
N VAL A 131 16.10 0.86 -6.44
CA VAL A 131 15.11 1.33 -5.46
C VAL A 131 15.70 2.27 -4.39
N GLU A 132 17.03 2.30 -4.25
CA GLU A 132 17.75 3.24 -3.37
C GLU A 132 17.79 4.68 -3.91
N ASN A 133 17.46 4.85 -5.19
CA ASN A 133 17.38 6.17 -5.84
C ASN A 133 16.03 6.87 -5.59
N GLY A 134 15.12 6.25 -4.82
CA GLY A 134 13.83 6.82 -4.43
C GLY A 134 13.49 6.56 -2.95
N MET A 135 12.41 7.19 -2.48
CA MET A 135 11.83 6.94 -1.16
C MET A 135 10.38 6.52 -1.30
N LEU A 136 10.08 5.25 -1.01
CA LEU A 136 8.71 4.74 -0.91
C LEU A 136 8.20 4.98 0.52
N LEU A 137 7.38 6.02 0.71
CA LEU A 137 6.80 6.38 2.01
C LEU A 137 5.30 6.03 2.07
N SER A 138 4.70 6.13 3.26
CA SER A 138 3.24 6.13 3.34
C SER A 138 2.68 7.43 2.72
N PRO A 139 1.43 7.45 2.20
CA PRO A 139 0.84 8.65 1.61
C PRO A 139 0.85 9.86 2.55
N ASP A 140 0.71 9.66 3.86
CA ASP A 140 0.77 10.73 4.85
C ASP A 140 2.19 11.23 5.12
N LEU A 141 3.21 10.35 5.10
CA LEU A 141 4.60 10.80 5.13
C LEU A 141 4.97 11.56 3.84
N HIS A 142 4.52 11.11 2.67
CA HIS A 142 4.68 11.89 1.43
C HIS A 142 4.07 13.29 1.54
N ARG A 143 2.86 13.42 2.10
CA ARG A 143 2.22 14.74 2.36
C ARG A 143 3.03 15.61 3.31
N LEU A 144 3.57 15.06 4.40
CA LEU A 144 4.36 15.82 5.38
C LEU A 144 5.73 16.24 4.84
N PHE A 145 6.35 15.44 3.97
CA PHE A 145 7.59 15.82 3.25
C PHE A 145 7.29 16.90 2.20
N ALA A 146 6.22 16.75 1.41
CA ALA A 146 5.80 17.74 0.43
C ALA A 146 5.50 19.10 1.07
N ALA A 147 4.83 19.12 2.24
CA ALA A 147 4.55 20.33 3.01
C ALA A 147 5.77 20.94 3.74
N GLY A 148 6.91 20.23 3.81
CA GLY A 148 8.05 20.64 4.63
C GLY A 148 7.82 20.50 6.15
N SER A 149 6.80 19.76 6.58
CA SER A 149 6.52 19.50 8.01
C SER A 149 7.39 18.38 8.61
N SER A 150 8.10 17.58 7.79
CA SER A 150 9.06 16.57 8.27
C SER A 150 10.14 16.19 7.24
N ALA A 151 11.29 15.71 7.71
CA ALA A 151 12.35 15.11 6.90
C ALA A 151 13.11 13.98 7.65
N PHE A 152 13.92 13.19 6.93
CA PHE A 152 14.85 12.24 7.54
C PHE A 152 16.25 12.84 7.69
N LEU A 153 16.79 12.83 8.91
CA LEU A 153 18.17 13.20 9.21
C LEU A 153 19.03 11.95 9.39
N VAL A 154 20.15 11.85 8.66
CA VAL A 154 21.16 10.81 8.89
C VAL A 154 22.26 11.34 9.81
N THR A 155 22.67 10.53 10.79
CA THR A 155 23.86 10.78 11.63
C THR A 155 24.68 9.50 11.82
N PRO A 156 26.02 9.57 11.99
CA PRO A 156 26.83 10.77 11.84
C PRO A 156 26.80 11.31 10.42
N ASN A 157 26.99 12.61 10.30
CA ASN A 157 27.28 13.32 9.05
C ASN A 157 28.45 14.29 9.30
N PHE A 158 28.78 15.17 8.34
CA PHE A 158 29.96 16.04 8.47
C PHE A 158 29.90 17.04 9.63
N ALA A 159 28.72 17.32 10.20
CA ALA A 159 28.51 18.31 11.26
C ALA A 159 27.87 17.75 12.53
N LEU A 160 27.06 16.68 12.45
CA LEU A 160 26.30 16.12 13.57
C LEU A 160 26.67 14.65 13.86
N GLN A 161 26.84 14.31 15.13
CA GLN A 161 26.92 12.95 15.65
C GLN A 161 25.54 12.40 16.05
N PRO A 162 25.35 11.07 16.19
CA PRO A 162 24.07 10.49 16.65
C PRO A 162 23.59 10.97 18.01
N ALA A 163 24.53 11.41 18.87
CA ALA A 163 24.28 12.00 20.17
C ALA A 163 23.86 13.49 20.12
N ASP A 164 24.10 14.18 19.02
CA ASP A 164 23.74 15.60 18.85
C ASP A 164 22.24 15.77 18.57
N VAL A 165 21.52 14.67 18.31
CA VAL A 165 20.07 14.63 18.06
C VAL A 165 19.38 14.03 19.28
N PRO A 166 18.31 14.65 19.84
CA PRO A 166 17.61 14.11 21.02
C PRO A 166 17.23 12.63 20.89
N PRO A 167 17.53 11.77 21.90
CA PRO A 167 17.17 10.34 21.87
C PRO A 167 15.67 10.13 22.09
N VAL A 168 15.12 9.08 21.47
CA VAL A 168 13.69 8.73 21.53
C VAL A 168 13.42 7.60 22.52
N GLU A 169 14.35 6.65 22.59
CA GLU A 169 14.29 5.48 23.45
C GLU A 169 15.48 5.46 24.43
N THR A 170 15.34 4.78 25.56
CA THR A 170 16.38 4.61 26.59
C THR A 170 17.41 3.53 26.24
N GLY A 171 17.50 3.13 24.97
CA GLY A 171 18.42 2.10 24.48
C GLY A 171 19.85 2.60 24.24
N PRO A 172 20.80 1.68 23.94
CA PRO A 172 22.14 2.06 23.51
C PRO A 172 22.09 2.78 22.15
N MET A 173 22.62 4.00 22.08
CA MET A 173 22.64 4.82 20.87
C MET A 173 23.36 4.08 19.72
N PRO A 174 22.74 3.89 18.53
CA PRO A 174 23.39 3.24 17.40
C PRO A 174 24.48 4.12 16.78
N SER A 175 25.53 3.50 16.24
CA SER A 175 26.67 4.19 15.61
C SER A 175 26.32 4.90 14.29
N ARG A 176 25.23 4.51 13.62
CA ARG A 176 24.63 5.25 12.50
C ARG A 176 23.11 5.19 12.63
N ARG A 177 22.49 6.35 12.78
CA ARG A 177 21.09 6.61 13.11
C ARG A 177 20.41 7.32 11.94
N ILE A 178 19.15 7.01 11.70
CA ILE A 178 18.27 7.81 10.83
C ILE A 178 17.12 8.27 11.71
N THR A 179 16.84 9.56 11.73
CA THR A 179 15.80 10.14 12.57
C THR A 179 14.77 10.81 11.68
N LEU A 180 13.49 10.41 11.77
CA LEU A 180 12.39 11.21 11.26
C LEU A 180 12.25 12.44 12.17
N GLN A 181 12.58 13.61 11.64
CA GLN A 181 12.44 14.87 12.32
C GLN A 181 11.18 15.59 11.85
N HIS A 182 10.34 16.00 12.79
CA HIS A 182 9.16 16.81 12.54
C HIS A 182 9.53 18.29 12.70
N PHE A 183 9.47 19.07 11.62
CA PHE A 183 9.74 20.52 11.66
C PHE A 183 8.51 21.32 12.12
N GLU A 184 7.35 20.68 12.18
CA GLU A 184 6.13 21.25 12.72
C GLU A 184 5.85 20.73 14.14
N VAL A 185 5.69 21.64 15.09
CA VAL A 185 5.02 21.36 16.36
C VAL A 185 3.52 21.31 16.07
N TYR A 186 2.91 20.13 16.15
CA TYR A 186 1.46 19.97 15.98
C TYR A 186 0.71 20.65 17.14
N THR A 187 0.35 21.93 16.95
CA THR A 187 -0.19 22.85 17.96
C THR A 187 -1.42 22.35 18.71
N ASN A 188 -2.17 21.41 18.13
CA ASN A 188 -3.31 20.73 18.77
C ASN A 188 -2.91 19.83 19.95
N TYR A 189 -1.62 19.56 20.15
CA TYR A 189 -1.08 18.79 21.27
C TYR A 189 0.02 19.59 21.96
N HIS A 190 -0.16 19.93 23.25
CA HIS A 190 0.83 20.68 24.05
C HIS A 190 2.14 19.90 24.35
N VAL A 191 2.28 18.69 23.83
CA VAL A 191 3.52 17.91 23.86
C VAL A 191 4.15 18.02 22.46
N PRO A 192 5.36 18.59 22.32
CA PRO A 192 6.04 18.62 21.03
C PRO A 192 6.19 17.19 20.49
N THR A 193 5.84 17.00 19.22
CA THR A 193 5.95 15.67 18.60
C THR A 193 7.40 15.18 18.73
N PRO A 194 7.63 14.03 19.38
CA PRO A 194 8.98 13.52 19.52
C PRO A 194 9.53 13.23 18.12
N GLN A 195 10.83 13.46 17.94
CA GLN A 195 11.52 12.91 16.79
C GLN A 195 11.45 11.38 16.90
N PHE A 196 11.46 10.65 15.79
CA PHE A 196 11.38 9.18 15.81
C PHE A 196 12.62 8.57 15.18
N ASP A 197 13.18 7.53 15.78
CA ASP A 197 14.24 6.75 15.15
C ASP A 197 13.62 5.95 14.00
N ALA A 198 13.97 6.33 12.77
CA ALA A 198 13.45 5.76 11.53
C ALA A 198 14.09 4.39 11.28
N CYS A 199 13.64 3.40 12.06
CA CYS A 199 14.21 2.06 12.08
C CYS A 199 13.80 1.26 10.83
N MET A 200 14.48 1.53 9.71
CA MET A 200 14.42 0.80 8.43
C MET A 200 14.99 -0.63 8.59
N SER A 201 14.30 -1.45 9.37
CA SER A 201 14.71 -2.82 9.73
C SER A 201 13.73 -3.87 9.18
N GLY A 202 14.22 -5.10 9.00
CA GLY A 202 13.39 -6.27 8.65
C GLY A 202 13.12 -6.50 7.17
N THR A 203 13.22 -5.51 6.28
CA THR A 203 12.95 -5.67 4.83
C THR A 203 14.08 -6.34 4.05
N GLY A 204 15.33 -6.23 4.53
CA GLY A 204 16.52 -6.62 3.77
C GLY A 204 16.83 -5.70 2.57
N THR A 205 16.02 -4.68 2.32
CA THR A 205 16.29 -3.66 1.30
C THR A 205 17.42 -2.74 1.79
N PRO A 206 18.38 -2.38 0.94
CA PRO A 206 19.34 -1.32 1.24
C PRO A 206 18.63 0.03 1.51
N ARG A 207 19.36 0.95 2.14
CA ARG A 207 18.83 2.24 2.61
C ARG A 207 18.89 3.28 1.49
N PRO A 208 17.96 4.27 1.44
CA PRO A 208 18.11 5.41 0.53
C PRO A 208 19.44 6.12 0.75
N SER A 209 20.02 6.63 -0.35
CA SER A 209 21.30 7.34 -0.31
C SER A 209 21.28 8.54 0.64
N THR A 210 22.37 8.77 1.36
CA THR A 210 22.59 10.00 2.15
C THR A 210 22.39 11.26 1.31
N ILE A 211 22.82 11.25 0.04
CA ILE A 211 22.66 12.39 -0.88
C ILE A 211 21.18 12.75 -1.06
N ILE A 212 20.29 11.76 -1.16
CA ILE A 212 18.84 11.96 -1.34
C ILE A 212 18.21 12.41 -0.02
N LEU A 213 18.58 11.78 1.10
CA LEU A 213 18.04 12.13 2.42
C LEU A 213 18.43 13.56 2.82
N ASP A 214 19.70 13.92 2.65
CA ASP A 214 20.23 15.26 2.90
C ASP A 214 19.62 16.30 1.94
N TYR A 215 19.45 15.97 0.65
CA TYR A 215 18.77 16.85 -0.30
C TYR A 215 17.32 17.14 0.12
N MET A 216 16.55 16.10 0.41
CA MET A 216 15.15 16.21 0.84
C MET A 216 15.02 16.93 2.19
N TYR A 217 16.00 16.77 3.08
CA TYR A 217 16.11 17.50 4.34
C TYR A 217 16.30 19.01 4.10
N GLY A 218 17.18 19.38 3.16
CA GLY A 218 17.37 20.78 2.75
C GLY A 218 16.07 21.39 2.18
N VAL A 219 15.39 20.67 1.28
CA VAL A 219 14.13 21.16 0.68
C VAL A 219 13.03 21.32 1.73
N ALA A 220 12.81 20.33 2.59
CA ALA A 220 11.80 20.44 3.64
C ALA A 220 12.13 21.59 4.62
N GLY A 221 13.40 21.76 4.99
CA GLY A 221 13.82 22.84 5.90
C GLY A 221 13.67 24.22 5.28
N TYR A 222 13.98 24.38 3.99
CA TYR A 222 13.75 25.63 3.28
C TYR A 222 12.26 25.91 3.02
N LYS A 223 11.44 24.89 2.72
CA LYS A 223 9.98 25.07 2.69
C LYS A 223 9.42 25.56 4.02
N ARG A 224 9.96 25.06 5.15
CA ARG A 224 9.51 25.43 6.49
C ARG A 224 9.94 26.83 6.94
N TRP A 225 11.24 27.14 6.84
CA TRP A 225 11.83 28.36 7.42
C TRP A 225 12.41 29.34 6.39
N GLY A 226 12.27 29.06 5.09
CA GLY A 226 12.77 29.88 3.98
C GLY A 226 12.02 31.20 3.82
N THR A 227 12.68 32.28 4.21
CA THR A 227 12.15 33.65 4.18
C THR A 227 12.81 34.48 3.07
N GLY A 228 12.17 35.59 2.71
CA GLY A 228 12.64 36.48 1.63
C GLY A 228 12.23 36.02 0.23
N GLN A 229 11.65 36.93 -0.56
CA GLN A 229 11.34 36.65 -1.97
C GLN A 229 12.60 36.68 -2.85
N GLU A 230 13.65 37.39 -2.44
CA GLU A 230 14.88 37.55 -3.21
C GLU A 230 15.64 36.22 -3.36
N ILE A 231 15.81 35.46 -2.27
CA ILE A 231 16.42 34.12 -2.32
C ILE A 231 15.55 33.11 -3.10
N LYS A 232 14.21 33.19 -3.02
CA LYS A 232 13.30 32.33 -3.79
C LYS A 232 13.40 32.60 -5.29
N ASN A 233 13.45 33.87 -5.67
CA ASN A 233 13.68 34.29 -7.06
C ASN A 233 15.06 33.80 -7.56
N LEU A 234 16.11 33.91 -6.73
CA LEU A 234 17.44 33.43 -7.08
C LEU A 234 17.50 31.90 -7.25
N MET A 235 16.92 31.13 -6.33
CA MET A 235 16.83 29.67 -6.45
C MET A 235 16.10 29.27 -7.74
N GLN A 236 14.96 29.89 -8.03
CA GLN A 236 14.21 29.66 -9.26
C GLN A 236 14.98 30.11 -10.52
N GLN A 237 15.74 31.20 -10.45
CA GLN A 237 16.58 31.67 -11.56
C GLN A 237 17.72 30.68 -11.83
N ARG A 238 18.50 30.31 -10.80
CA ARG A 238 19.62 29.37 -10.92
C ARG A 238 19.14 28.00 -11.39
N PHE A 239 18.00 27.52 -10.89
CA PHE A 239 17.30 26.36 -11.43
C PHE A 239 17.03 26.52 -12.94
N THR A 240 16.39 27.61 -13.35
CA THR A 240 16.05 27.84 -14.77
C THR A 240 17.31 27.90 -15.64
N GLU A 241 18.38 28.55 -15.18
CA GLU A 241 19.68 28.65 -15.87
C GLU A 241 20.39 27.30 -15.98
N SER A 242 20.29 26.44 -14.97
CA SER A 242 20.86 25.08 -14.96
C SER A 242 20.04 24.07 -15.77
N TYR A 243 18.72 24.24 -15.88
CA TYR A 243 17.82 23.28 -16.55
C TYR A 243 17.41 23.66 -17.98
N GLU A 244 17.35 24.94 -18.38
CA GLU A 244 17.08 25.34 -19.78
C GLU A 244 18.07 24.70 -20.80
N PRO A 245 19.35 24.40 -20.46
CA PRO A 245 20.27 23.65 -21.33
C PRO A 245 20.02 22.14 -21.40
N ILE A 246 19.27 21.54 -20.48
CA ILE A 246 19.05 20.08 -20.43
C ILE A 246 17.93 19.74 -21.41
N PRO A 247 18.19 19.02 -22.52
CA PRO A 247 17.14 18.67 -23.46
C PRO A 247 16.22 17.65 -22.82
N ILE A 248 14.99 18.07 -22.51
CA ILE A 248 13.89 17.15 -22.17
C ILE A 248 13.86 16.09 -23.29
N PRO A 249 13.99 14.79 -22.97
CA PRO A 249 13.95 13.74 -23.98
C PRO A 249 12.69 13.90 -24.82
N PRO A 250 12.78 13.96 -26.17
CA PRO A 250 11.61 14.14 -27.01
C PRO A 250 10.64 13.00 -26.70
N ALA A 251 9.39 13.35 -26.36
CA ALA A 251 8.38 12.38 -26.00
C ALA A 251 8.35 11.25 -27.05
N PRO A 252 8.36 9.96 -26.61
CA PRO A 252 8.59 8.84 -27.51
C PRO A 252 7.62 8.93 -28.68
N PRO A 253 8.12 8.88 -29.94
CA PRO A 253 7.40 9.41 -31.09
C PRO A 253 6.07 8.68 -31.25
N HIS A 254 4.97 9.40 -30.98
CA HIS A 254 3.62 8.91 -31.19
C HIS A 254 3.50 8.45 -32.65
N THR A 255 3.27 7.15 -32.85
CA THR A 255 3.21 6.53 -34.18
C THR A 255 1.88 6.88 -34.84
N SER A 256 1.79 8.11 -35.35
CA SER A 256 0.69 8.57 -36.20
C SER A 256 0.85 7.98 -37.61
N ASP A 257 0.38 6.76 -37.78
CA ASP A 257 0.00 6.18 -39.09
C ASP A 257 -1.38 5.53 -38.93
N ASP A 258 -2.22 5.61 -39.97
CA ASP A 258 -3.67 5.70 -39.77
C ASP A 258 -4.37 4.39 -39.35
N GLY A 259 -5.16 4.47 -38.27
CA GLY A 259 -6.08 3.43 -37.84
C GLY A 259 -6.76 3.72 -36.51
N ASP A 260 -8.00 4.24 -36.55
CA ASP A 260 -8.83 4.53 -35.36
C ASP A 260 -9.14 3.25 -34.55
N ILE A 261 -8.23 2.91 -33.64
CA ILE A 261 -8.46 1.98 -32.53
C ILE A 261 -8.13 2.76 -31.26
N ASP A 262 -9.20 3.14 -30.54
CA ASP A 262 -9.18 3.95 -29.33
C ASP A 262 -8.47 3.18 -28.19
N THR A 263 -7.14 3.21 -28.24
CA THR A 263 -6.26 2.41 -27.38
C THR A 263 -6.10 3.15 -26.07
N SER A 264 -7.12 3.02 -25.23
CA SER A 264 -7.26 3.68 -23.94
C SER A 264 -5.94 3.72 -23.15
N PRO A 265 -5.65 4.81 -22.41
CA PRO A 265 -4.53 4.87 -21.45
C PRO A 265 -4.49 3.68 -20.48
N GLU A 266 -5.65 3.07 -20.20
CA GLU A 266 -5.81 1.85 -19.39
C GLU A 266 -5.08 0.63 -19.98
N ILE A 267 -4.94 0.55 -21.31
CA ILE A 267 -4.23 -0.54 -22.01
C ILE A 267 -2.72 -0.35 -21.89
N LEU A 268 -2.22 0.88 -22.03
CA LEU A 268 -0.81 1.20 -21.81
C LEU A 268 -0.43 0.97 -20.33
N GLN A 269 -1.24 1.46 -19.40
CA GLN A 269 -1.08 1.19 -17.97
C GLN A 269 -1.08 -0.32 -17.67
N ALA A 270 -1.99 -1.10 -18.27
CA ALA A 270 -2.01 -2.55 -18.09
C ALA A 270 -0.76 -3.25 -18.65
N MET A 271 -0.17 -2.75 -19.74
CA MET A 271 1.10 -3.29 -20.28
C MET A 271 2.29 -2.99 -19.36
N ASP A 272 2.35 -1.77 -18.80
CA ASP A 272 3.37 -1.38 -17.83
C ASP A 272 3.22 -2.14 -16.50
N ASP A 273 1.98 -2.32 -16.01
CA ASP A 273 1.67 -3.12 -14.82
C ASP A 273 2.08 -4.60 -15.02
N ILE A 274 1.85 -5.18 -16.20
CA ILE A 274 2.28 -6.53 -16.56
C ILE A 274 3.82 -6.64 -16.58
N LEU A 275 4.51 -5.64 -17.13
CA LEU A 275 5.97 -5.56 -17.10
C LEU A 275 6.51 -5.50 -15.66
N ALA A 276 5.95 -4.63 -14.82
CA ALA A 276 6.30 -4.50 -13.40
C ALA A 276 6.01 -5.79 -12.60
N LEU A 277 4.86 -6.44 -12.81
CA LEU A 277 4.56 -7.77 -12.24
C LEU A 277 5.60 -8.80 -12.67
N SER A 278 6.02 -8.80 -13.94
CA SER A 278 6.99 -9.77 -14.47
C SER A 278 8.38 -9.67 -13.84
N MET A 279 8.75 -8.48 -13.36
CA MET A 279 10.00 -8.24 -12.61
C MET A 279 9.82 -8.63 -11.14
N LEU A 280 8.74 -8.19 -10.49
CA LEU A 280 8.45 -8.46 -9.09
C LEU A 280 8.31 -9.95 -8.79
N LEU A 281 7.59 -10.70 -9.63
CA LEU A 281 7.32 -12.14 -9.44
C LEU A 281 8.55 -13.04 -9.62
N LYS A 282 9.66 -12.53 -10.18
CA LYS A 282 10.89 -13.32 -10.39
C LYS A 282 11.86 -13.27 -9.21
N GLY A 283 11.77 -12.25 -8.36
CA GLY A 283 12.77 -11.99 -7.32
C GLY A 283 14.18 -11.68 -7.86
N THR A 284 14.32 -11.44 -9.16
CA THR A 284 15.58 -11.07 -9.82
C THR A 284 15.69 -9.57 -9.90
N THR A 285 16.72 -9.00 -9.27
CA THR A 285 17.02 -7.57 -9.36
C THR A 285 17.41 -7.15 -10.79
N PRO A 286 17.36 -5.83 -11.11
CA PRO A 286 17.90 -5.31 -12.36
C PRO A 286 19.36 -5.75 -12.62
N GLU A 287 20.21 -5.78 -11.60
CA GLU A 287 21.61 -6.25 -11.70
C GLU A 287 21.68 -7.73 -12.06
N LEU A 288 20.81 -8.59 -11.50
CA LEU A 288 20.73 -10.00 -11.90
C LEU A 288 20.34 -10.17 -13.37
N MET A 289 19.42 -9.35 -13.88
CA MET A 289 19.10 -9.34 -15.32
C MET A 289 20.20 -8.71 -16.18
N ALA A 290 20.93 -7.70 -15.68
CA ALA A 290 22.08 -7.12 -16.37
C ALA A 290 23.24 -8.12 -16.46
N ALA A 291 23.59 -8.78 -15.35
CA ALA A 291 24.61 -9.82 -15.30
C ALA A 291 24.21 -11.09 -16.07
N GLU A 292 22.92 -11.42 -16.16
CA GLU A 292 22.43 -12.49 -17.03
C GLU A 292 22.52 -12.10 -18.51
N ARG A 293 22.11 -10.88 -18.89
CA ARG A 293 22.30 -10.36 -20.25
C ARG A 293 23.77 -10.26 -20.64
N GLN A 294 24.65 -9.86 -19.72
CA GLN A 294 26.09 -9.81 -19.95
C GLN A 294 26.66 -11.23 -20.13
N ARG A 295 26.34 -12.19 -19.25
CA ARG A 295 26.76 -13.59 -19.43
C ARG A 295 26.20 -14.21 -20.71
N GLN A 296 25.01 -13.81 -21.14
CA GLN A 296 24.44 -14.20 -22.44
C GLN A 296 25.16 -13.52 -23.62
N ALA A 297 25.52 -12.24 -23.53
CA ALA A 297 26.27 -11.53 -24.56
C ALA A 297 27.71 -12.06 -24.68
N GLU A 298 28.38 -12.35 -23.57
CA GLU A 298 29.70 -13.00 -23.55
C GLU A 298 29.63 -14.43 -24.10
N ALA A 299 28.57 -15.19 -23.79
CA ALA A 299 28.35 -16.51 -24.37
C ALA A 299 28.02 -16.44 -25.87
N GLU A 300 27.23 -15.46 -26.31
CA GLU A 300 26.92 -15.23 -27.72
C GLU A 300 28.18 -14.80 -28.48
N GLU A 301 29.00 -13.91 -27.92
CA GLU A 301 30.28 -13.50 -28.49
C GLU A 301 31.27 -14.68 -28.54
N LEU A 302 31.31 -15.55 -27.52
CA LEU A 302 32.09 -16.78 -27.54
C LEU A 302 31.58 -17.73 -28.63
N ARG A 303 30.25 -17.89 -28.78
CA ARG A 303 29.65 -18.69 -29.85
C ARG A 303 29.87 -18.09 -31.23
N VAL A 304 29.94 -16.77 -31.38
CA VAL A 304 30.33 -16.09 -32.62
C VAL A 304 31.83 -16.29 -32.90
N LYS A 305 32.69 -16.28 -31.87
CA LYS A 305 34.12 -16.64 -31.96
C LYS A 305 34.33 -18.11 -32.31
N GLU A 306 33.48 -19.03 -31.85
CA GLU A 306 33.53 -20.44 -32.26
C GLU A 306 32.90 -20.70 -33.62
N ALA A 307 31.78 -20.06 -33.94
CA ALA A 307 31.14 -20.14 -35.25
C ALA A 307 31.98 -19.50 -36.35
N SER A 308 32.74 -18.44 -36.06
CA SER A 308 33.75 -17.89 -36.96
C SER A 308 34.97 -18.80 -37.10
N LYS A 309 35.49 -19.39 -36.01
CA LYS A 309 36.53 -20.44 -36.11
C LYS A 309 36.06 -21.66 -36.92
N LEU A 310 34.79 -22.05 -36.79
CA LEU A 310 34.17 -23.12 -37.58
C LEU A 310 33.97 -22.70 -39.04
N LYS A 311 33.48 -21.47 -39.31
CA LYS A 311 33.41 -20.89 -40.66
C LYS A 311 34.80 -20.79 -41.29
N VAL A 312 35.86 -20.47 -40.56
CA VAL A 312 37.25 -20.49 -41.06
C VAL A 312 37.71 -21.93 -41.33
N ARG A 313 37.46 -22.91 -40.44
CA ARG A 313 37.76 -24.34 -40.68
C ARG A 313 36.90 -24.99 -41.78
N GLN A 314 35.77 -24.40 -42.12
CA GLN A 314 34.91 -24.80 -43.23
C GLN A 314 35.32 -24.08 -44.51
N TRP A 315 35.70 -22.80 -44.42
CA TRP A 315 36.25 -22.00 -45.52
C TRP A 315 37.59 -22.56 -45.99
N MET A 316 38.48 -23.00 -45.10
CA MET A 316 39.74 -23.67 -45.46
C MET A 316 39.48 -24.98 -46.24
N ARG A 317 38.55 -25.83 -45.76
CA ARG A 317 38.13 -27.03 -46.50
C ARG A 317 37.38 -26.73 -47.79
N ASN A 318 36.66 -25.62 -47.85
CA ASN A 318 35.98 -25.18 -49.06
C ASN A 318 36.98 -24.54 -50.04
N SER A 319 38.04 -23.85 -49.61
CA SER A 319 39.09 -23.33 -50.49
C SER A 319 39.93 -24.46 -51.08
N GLU A 320 40.22 -25.50 -50.30
CA GLU A 320 40.77 -26.78 -50.80
C GLU A 320 39.87 -27.41 -51.89
N SER A 321 38.55 -27.14 -51.90
CA SER A 321 37.64 -27.57 -52.97
C SER A 321 37.43 -26.53 -54.10
N VAL A 322 37.65 -25.24 -53.83
CA VAL A 322 37.42 -24.14 -54.77
C VAL A 322 38.65 -23.82 -55.62
N GLU A 323 39.87 -24.19 -55.18
CA GLU A 323 41.04 -24.25 -56.10
C GLU A 323 40.83 -25.25 -57.25
N SER A 324 39.84 -26.16 -57.15
CA SER A 324 39.43 -27.01 -58.28
C SER A 324 38.42 -26.34 -59.24
N THR A 325 37.91 -25.13 -58.96
CA THR A 325 36.78 -24.55 -59.72
C THR A 325 36.81 -23.01 -59.90
N ALA A 326 37.58 -22.55 -60.90
CA ALA A 326 37.50 -21.24 -61.59
C ALA A 326 37.69 -19.95 -60.74
N ILE A 327 38.46 -18.93 -61.14
CA ILE A 327 38.71 -18.32 -62.47
C ILE A 327 37.44 -17.77 -63.13
N ALA A 328 36.82 -16.74 -62.52
CA ALA A 328 35.97 -15.76 -63.23
C ALA A 328 35.83 -14.45 -62.43
N THR A 329 35.91 -13.32 -63.16
CA THR A 329 35.27 -12.01 -62.91
C THR A 329 35.07 -11.47 -61.48
N GLY A 330 35.62 -10.28 -61.21
CA GLY A 330 35.10 -9.33 -60.23
C GLY A 330 34.84 -7.97 -60.88
N ASP A 331 34.29 -7.00 -60.15
CA ASP A 331 34.33 -5.56 -60.48
C ASP A 331 34.06 -4.69 -59.23
N ASP A 332 34.28 -3.36 -59.33
CA ASP A 332 34.41 -2.41 -58.20
C ASP A 332 33.14 -1.59 -57.82
N SER A 333 33.20 -0.94 -56.64
CA SER A 333 32.95 0.52 -56.41
C SER A 333 31.91 1.04 -55.36
N PHE A 334 32.47 1.70 -54.31
CA PHE A 334 32.22 3.06 -53.75
C PHE A 334 30.91 3.61 -53.09
N ALA A 335 31.15 4.38 -51.99
CA ALA A 335 30.47 5.58 -51.41
C ALA A 335 29.01 5.48 -50.87
N LEU A 336 28.59 6.01 -49.69
CA LEU A 336 28.82 7.24 -48.88
C LEU A 336 28.03 8.51 -49.30
N TYR A 337 27.11 9.02 -48.45
CA TYR A 337 27.04 10.43 -47.94
C TYR A 337 25.88 10.73 -46.93
N ASN A 338 25.82 11.98 -46.42
CA ASN A 338 24.88 12.59 -45.42
C ASN A 338 24.77 14.14 -45.72
N PRO A 339 24.42 15.16 -44.87
CA PRO A 339 23.79 15.25 -43.52
C PRO A 339 22.75 16.41 -43.25
N GLU A 340 22.12 16.39 -42.06
CA GLU A 340 21.80 17.54 -41.15
C GLU A 340 20.77 18.68 -41.46
N PHE A 341 20.51 19.50 -40.39
CA PHE A 341 19.87 20.84 -40.24
C PHE A 341 18.33 20.98 -40.02
N ASN A 342 17.77 22.00 -39.31
CA ASN A 342 18.09 22.67 -38.01
C ASN A 342 17.02 23.73 -37.51
N LEU A 343 16.97 24.00 -36.19
CA LEU A 343 16.65 25.28 -35.47
C LEU A 343 15.26 26.04 -35.41
N VAL A 344 14.83 26.37 -34.16
CA VAL A 344 14.45 27.73 -33.59
C VAL A 344 12.99 28.26 -33.30
N HIS A 345 12.72 28.60 -32.01
CA HIS A 345 11.83 29.62 -31.33
C HIS A 345 10.28 29.74 -31.60
N LEU A 346 9.42 30.42 -30.80
CA LEU A 346 9.55 31.59 -29.87
C LEU A 346 8.46 31.70 -28.73
N LYS A 347 8.68 32.57 -27.71
CA LYS A 347 7.90 32.80 -26.44
C LYS A 347 6.60 33.65 -26.54
N ARG A 348 5.68 33.53 -25.54
CA ARG A 348 5.02 34.70 -24.85
C ARG A 348 4.29 34.39 -23.53
N ASN A 349 3.96 35.46 -22.77
CA ASN A 349 3.52 35.48 -21.35
C ASN A 349 2.00 35.70 -21.18
N CYS A 350 1.48 35.53 -19.94
CA CYS A 350 0.50 36.46 -19.33
C CYS A 350 0.47 36.37 -17.78
N GLN A 351 -0.19 37.31 -17.10
CA GLN A 351 -0.24 37.46 -15.63
C GLN A 351 -1.66 37.25 -15.05
N GLY A 352 -1.75 37.00 -13.73
CA GLY A 352 -2.97 37.01 -12.91
C GLY A 352 -2.66 37.41 -11.45
N ASP A 353 -3.64 37.88 -10.69
CA ASP A 353 -3.49 38.58 -9.40
C ASP A 353 -4.60 38.17 -8.38
N TYR A 354 -4.68 38.82 -7.22
CA TYR A 354 -5.56 38.62 -6.03
C TYR A 354 -5.14 37.51 -5.03
N GLY A 355 -5.32 37.64 -3.71
CA GLY A 355 -5.60 38.85 -2.90
C GLY A 355 -6.47 38.64 -1.64
N SER A 356 -5.94 38.97 -0.44
CA SER A 356 -6.66 39.18 0.86
C SER A 356 -7.33 37.96 1.55
N GLN A 357 -7.68 37.94 2.85
CA GLN A 357 -7.18 38.60 4.10
C GLN A 357 -7.92 38.06 5.35
N HIS A 358 -7.26 38.01 6.52
CA HIS A 358 -7.84 37.95 7.90
C HIS A 358 -8.73 36.71 8.27
N THR A 359 -9.06 36.38 9.54
CA THR A 359 -8.93 37.05 10.86
C THR A 359 -8.72 36.05 12.03
N ASN A 360 -8.38 36.53 13.23
CA ASN A 360 -8.09 35.73 14.46
C ASN A 360 -9.31 35.46 15.38
N MET A 361 -9.09 34.59 16.40
CA MET A 361 -9.77 34.43 17.72
C MET A 361 -10.50 33.09 17.93
N PRO A 362 -10.59 32.55 19.17
CA PRO A 362 -9.62 32.60 20.29
C PRO A 362 -9.32 31.19 20.89
N THR A 363 -8.37 31.10 21.82
CA THR A 363 -8.04 29.87 22.55
C THR A 363 -8.99 29.56 23.71
N TYR A 364 -9.14 28.27 24.03
CA TYR A 364 -9.61 27.79 25.33
C TYR A 364 -8.60 26.76 25.87
N PHE A 365 -8.39 26.75 27.19
CA PHE A 365 -7.57 25.74 27.86
C PHE A 365 -8.36 24.43 28.04
N ASP A 366 -7.68 23.28 28.10
CA ASP A 366 -7.71 22.52 29.36
C ASP A 366 -6.53 21.55 29.56
N PHE A 367 -6.36 21.11 30.80
CA PHE A 367 -5.32 20.17 31.25
C PHE A 367 -5.75 18.70 31.10
N PRO A 368 -4.83 17.72 31.09
CA PRO A 368 -5.18 16.30 31.06
C PRO A 368 -5.84 15.85 32.38
N VAL A 369 -7.18 15.78 32.38
CA VAL A 369 -7.96 15.22 33.49
C VAL A 369 -7.88 13.69 33.46
N PHE A 370 -7.43 13.09 34.57
CA PHE A 370 -7.66 11.67 34.83
C PHE A 370 -9.14 11.45 35.11
N VAL A 371 -9.90 11.07 34.08
CA VAL A 371 -11.31 10.68 34.23
C VAL A 371 -11.36 9.35 34.97
N ASN A 372 -11.90 9.35 36.19
CA ASN A 372 -12.26 8.09 36.86
C ASN A 372 -13.30 7.37 35.99
N GLU A 373 -13.09 6.08 35.71
CA GLU A 373 -14.08 5.23 35.02
C GLU A 373 -15.29 4.98 35.93
N THR A 374 -16.17 5.98 36.03
CA THR A 374 -17.53 5.80 36.51
C THR A 374 -18.24 4.82 35.58
N PHE A 375 -18.70 3.68 36.11
CA PHE A 375 -19.52 2.72 35.39
C PHE A 375 -20.68 3.43 34.70
N SER A 376 -20.61 3.56 33.37
CA SER A 376 -21.73 4.05 32.57
C SER A 376 -22.87 3.03 32.64
N PRO A 377 -24.14 3.46 32.79
CA PRO A 377 -25.26 2.54 32.69
C PRO A 377 -25.29 1.87 31.32
N MET A 378 -25.84 0.66 31.28
CA MET A 378 -25.95 -0.18 30.09
C MET A 378 -27.42 -0.31 29.69
N VAL A 379 -27.69 -0.32 28.38
CA VAL A 379 -28.96 -0.76 27.80
C VAL A 379 -28.82 -2.22 27.40
N ASP A 380 -29.57 -3.08 28.07
CA ASP A 380 -29.68 -4.51 27.75
C ASP A 380 -30.81 -4.76 26.74
N VAL A 381 -30.55 -5.61 25.74
CA VAL A 381 -31.54 -6.00 24.73
C VAL A 381 -31.77 -7.51 24.76
N TYR A 382 -33.02 -7.91 25.00
CA TYR A 382 -33.46 -9.29 25.06
C TYR A 382 -34.22 -9.71 23.79
N LEU A 383 -33.90 -10.90 23.26
CA LEU A 383 -34.56 -11.50 22.10
C LEU A 383 -35.43 -12.70 22.51
N PRO A 384 -36.70 -12.81 22.06
CA PRO A 384 -37.57 -13.98 22.25
C PRO A 384 -37.19 -15.11 21.28
N ILE A 385 -36.42 -16.07 21.77
CA ILE A 385 -35.88 -17.17 20.96
C ILE A 385 -36.28 -18.50 21.60
N GLU A 386 -37.00 -19.33 20.84
CA GLU A 386 -37.52 -20.64 21.29
C GLU A 386 -38.37 -20.55 22.58
N GLY A 387 -39.01 -19.40 22.79
CA GLY A 387 -39.83 -19.09 23.97
C GLY A 387 -39.04 -18.52 25.17
N GLN A 388 -37.71 -18.49 25.11
CA GLN A 388 -36.86 -17.89 26.13
C GLN A 388 -36.47 -16.44 25.76
N GLN A 389 -36.40 -15.55 26.75
CA GLN A 389 -35.70 -14.27 26.62
C GLN A 389 -34.19 -14.51 26.74
N ILE A 390 -33.44 -14.16 25.70
CA ILE A 390 -31.98 -14.24 25.66
C ILE A 390 -31.41 -12.83 25.55
N LEU A 391 -30.60 -12.40 26.53
CA LEU A 391 -29.81 -11.17 26.42
C LEU A 391 -28.86 -11.31 25.23
N ALA A 392 -28.90 -10.36 24.30
CA ALA A 392 -28.16 -10.40 23.04
C ALA A 392 -27.21 -9.21 22.85
N LEU A 393 -27.56 -8.03 23.38
CA LEU A 393 -26.72 -6.83 23.37
C LEU A 393 -26.69 -6.22 24.77
N SER A 394 -25.56 -5.64 25.16
CA SER A 394 -25.45 -4.75 26.32
C SER A 394 -24.61 -3.54 25.91
N ILE A 395 -25.23 -2.35 25.85
CA ILE A 395 -24.70 -1.17 25.17
C ILE A 395 -24.55 0.00 26.16
N PRO A 396 -23.36 0.61 26.33
CA PRO A 396 -23.21 1.78 27.21
C PRO A 396 -24.12 2.94 26.75
N PHE A 397 -24.85 3.58 27.67
CA PHE A 397 -25.71 4.74 27.35
C PHE A 397 -24.96 5.82 26.55
N VAL A 398 -23.68 6.06 26.90
CA VAL A 398 -22.79 7.01 26.21
C VAL A 398 -22.46 6.63 24.76
N ASP A 399 -22.47 5.33 24.40
CA ASP A 399 -22.39 4.93 22.99
C ASP A 399 -23.74 5.19 22.28
N VAL A 400 -24.88 4.95 22.93
CA VAL A 400 -26.21 5.19 22.34
C VAL A 400 -26.46 6.68 22.05
N GLU A 401 -26.25 7.54 23.05
CA GLU A 401 -26.39 9.00 22.95
C GLU A 401 -25.49 9.59 21.86
N ARG A 402 -24.22 9.17 21.83
CA ARG A 402 -23.21 9.63 20.87
C ARG A 402 -23.49 9.15 19.45
N LEU A 403 -24.23 8.04 19.27
CA LEU A 403 -24.54 7.46 17.96
C LEU A 403 -25.86 7.97 17.36
N SER A 404 -26.85 8.37 18.16
CA SER A 404 -28.13 8.88 17.67
C SER A 404 -28.80 9.89 18.60
N LEU A 405 -29.35 10.95 18.01
CA LEU A 405 -30.24 11.90 18.69
C LEU A 405 -31.61 11.28 19.03
N ARG A 406 -31.90 10.08 18.52
CA ARG A 406 -33.07 9.26 18.85
C ARG A 406 -32.65 7.84 19.31
N PRO A 407 -32.22 7.68 20.57
CA PRO A 407 -31.72 6.42 21.13
C PRO A 407 -32.56 5.19 20.80
N VAL A 408 -33.88 5.20 21.07
CA VAL A 408 -34.74 4.02 20.89
C VAL A 408 -35.02 3.70 19.41
N LYS A 409 -35.04 4.70 18.51
CA LYS A 409 -35.07 4.46 17.05
C LYS A 409 -33.79 3.78 16.56
N TRP A 410 -32.65 4.19 17.11
CA TRP A 410 -31.35 3.64 16.75
C TRP A 410 -31.18 2.21 17.27
N LEU A 411 -31.59 1.93 18.51
CA LEU A 411 -31.67 0.57 19.05
C LEU A 411 -32.56 -0.31 18.16
N ARG A 412 -33.74 0.18 17.76
CA ARG A 412 -34.65 -0.54 16.84
C ARG A 412 -33.99 -0.87 15.50
N TYR A 413 -33.26 0.08 14.92
CA TYR A 413 -32.51 -0.13 13.67
C TYR A 413 -31.35 -1.11 13.83
N LEU A 414 -30.54 -0.99 14.90
CA LEU A 414 -29.44 -1.92 15.19
C LEU A 414 -29.95 -3.36 15.38
N ILE A 415 -31.07 -3.53 16.06
CA ILE A 415 -31.65 -4.87 16.29
C ILE A 415 -32.24 -5.41 14.98
N PHE A 416 -32.86 -4.59 14.13
CA PHE A 416 -33.26 -4.98 12.79
C PHE A 416 -32.08 -5.43 11.92
N THR A 417 -30.97 -4.69 11.89
CA THR A 417 -29.80 -5.03 11.06
C THR A 417 -29.16 -6.35 11.50
N ILE A 418 -29.09 -6.60 12.80
CA ILE A 418 -28.63 -7.89 13.37
C ILE A 418 -29.63 -9.01 13.09
N CYS A 419 -30.91 -8.82 13.41
CA CYS A 419 -31.93 -9.87 13.36
C CYS A 419 -32.48 -10.15 11.95
N GLY A 420 -32.27 -9.25 10.99
CA GLY A 420 -32.79 -9.33 9.63
C GLY A 420 -34.32 -9.41 9.54
N VAL A 421 -35.01 -8.82 10.52
CA VAL A 421 -36.48 -8.80 10.58
C VAL A 421 -36.94 -7.51 11.26
N ARG A 422 -38.04 -6.93 10.79
CA ARG A 422 -38.64 -5.76 11.45
C ARG A 422 -39.28 -6.21 12.77
N GLY A 423 -39.36 -5.30 13.73
CA GLY A 423 -39.91 -5.59 15.05
C GLY A 423 -40.07 -4.33 15.89
N ASP A 424 -40.53 -4.52 17.12
CA ASP A 424 -40.80 -3.46 18.09
C ASP A 424 -40.06 -3.67 19.42
N LEU A 425 -39.98 -2.61 20.24
CA LEU A 425 -39.27 -2.60 21.52
C LEU A 425 -40.20 -2.14 22.66
N PRO A 426 -40.96 -3.04 23.29
CA PRO A 426 -41.46 -2.85 24.65
C PRO A 426 -40.34 -2.87 25.72
N THR A 427 -40.57 -2.17 26.82
CA THR A 427 -39.70 -2.16 28.03
C THR A 427 -39.87 -3.41 28.91
N THR A 428 -40.91 -4.21 28.65
CA THR A 428 -41.25 -5.41 29.41
C THR A 428 -41.67 -6.54 28.47
N HIS A 429 -41.44 -7.79 28.86
CA HIS A 429 -41.85 -8.94 28.07
C HIS A 429 -43.39 -8.98 27.90
N ASN A 430 -43.86 -8.77 26.67
CA ASN A 430 -45.26 -8.59 26.26
C ASN A 430 -45.89 -7.23 26.64
N GLY A 431 -45.09 -6.20 26.94
CA GLY A 431 -45.55 -4.82 27.02
C GLY A 431 -45.96 -4.23 25.65
N PRO A 432 -46.57 -3.03 25.62
CA PRO A 432 -46.79 -2.29 24.38
C PRO A 432 -45.46 -1.75 23.82
N PRO A 433 -45.33 -1.59 22.48
CA PRO A 433 -44.19 -0.90 21.87
C PRO A 433 -43.98 0.50 22.46
N VAL A 434 -42.73 0.89 22.66
CA VAL A 434 -42.35 2.24 23.10
C VAL A 434 -42.58 3.27 22.00
N ASP A 435 -42.99 4.47 22.40
CA ASP A 435 -43.11 5.62 21.49
C ASP A 435 -41.72 6.13 21.06
N TYR A 436 -41.33 5.77 19.85
CA TYR A 436 -40.06 6.12 19.24
C TYR A 436 -39.88 7.61 18.94
N ASP A 437 -40.94 8.42 18.92
CA ASP A 437 -40.89 9.85 18.58
C ASP A 437 -40.90 10.76 19.82
N THR A 438 -41.41 10.30 20.97
CA THR A 438 -41.30 11.02 22.25
C THR A 438 -40.17 10.53 23.16
N SER A 439 -39.58 9.35 22.90
CA SER A 439 -38.41 8.87 23.64
C SER A 439 -37.22 9.83 23.58
N THR A 440 -36.81 10.34 24.75
CA THR A 440 -35.54 11.06 25.00
C THR A 440 -34.58 10.17 25.79
N LEU A 441 -33.32 10.60 25.93
CA LEU A 441 -32.32 9.88 26.73
C LEU A 441 -32.74 9.76 28.21
N ASP A 442 -33.38 10.79 28.77
CA ASP A 442 -33.88 10.83 30.15
C ASP A 442 -34.96 9.80 30.45
N ASN A 443 -35.60 9.26 29.41
CA ASN A 443 -36.67 8.28 29.46
C ASN A 443 -36.25 6.92 28.86
N MET A 444 -34.94 6.68 28.70
CA MET A 444 -34.42 5.41 28.22
C MET A 444 -34.27 4.41 29.37
N GLU A 445 -34.91 3.25 29.25
CA GLU A 445 -34.89 2.18 30.25
C GLU A 445 -33.58 1.38 30.18
N GLU A 446 -33.22 0.72 31.28
CA GLU A 446 -32.07 -0.19 31.34
C GLU A 446 -32.27 -1.47 30.49
N ALA A 447 -33.51 -1.83 30.15
CA ALA A 447 -33.82 -3.06 29.43
C ALA A 447 -34.94 -2.91 28.39
N TYR A 448 -34.74 -3.51 27.22
CA TYR A 448 -35.74 -3.62 26.15
C TYR A 448 -35.90 -5.07 25.67
N HIS A 449 -37.11 -5.46 25.32
CA HIS A 449 -37.44 -6.77 24.75
C HIS A 449 -37.84 -6.60 23.29
N PHE A 450 -37.14 -7.24 22.34
CA PHE A 450 -37.51 -7.19 20.93
C PHE A 450 -38.73 -8.07 20.65
N VAL A 451 -39.68 -7.57 19.85
CA VAL A 451 -40.82 -8.34 19.36
C VAL A 451 -40.75 -8.39 17.83
N PRO A 452 -40.30 -9.50 17.21
CA PRO A 452 -40.17 -9.60 15.77
C PRO A 452 -41.56 -9.71 15.09
N GLN A 453 -41.67 -9.13 13.89
CA GLN A 453 -42.87 -9.18 13.05
C GLN A 453 -42.82 -10.33 12.02
N GLY A 454 -41.88 -11.27 12.17
CA GLY A 454 -41.66 -12.41 11.27
C GLY A 454 -40.50 -13.31 11.74
N ASP A 455 -40.03 -14.21 10.89
CA ASP A 455 -38.90 -15.09 11.18
C ASP A 455 -37.55 -14.34 11.19
N TYR A 456 -36.65 -14.74 12.10
CA TYR A 456 -35.29 -14.19 12.19
C TYR A 456 -34.42 -14.56 10.99
N ARG A 457 -33.71 -13.56 10.43
CA ARG A 457 -32.69 -13.68 9.38
C ARG A 457 -31.35 -13.11 9.88
N PHE A 458 -30.81 -13.78 10.90
CA PHE A 458 -29.60 -13.33 11.60
C PHE A 458 -28.41 -13.11 10.66
N ILE A 459 -27.60 -12.10 10.99
CA ILE A 459 -26.25 -11.93 10.46
C ILE A 459 -25.36 -13.14 10.75
N ASP A 460 -24.32 -13.33 9.95
CA ASP A 460 -23.14 -14.09 10.34
C ASP A 460 -22.20 -13.19 11.15
N SER A 461 -21.97 -13.55 12.41
CA SER A 461 -21.02 -12.85 13.26
C SER A 461 -19.57 -12.91 12.73
N HIS A 462 -19.25 -13.87 11.86
CA HIS A 462 -17.93 -14.11 11.25
C HIS A 462 -17.77 -13.50 9.83
N ALA A 463 -18.80 -12.84 9.30
CA ALA A 463 -18.81 -12.29 7.93
C ALA A 463 -17.66 -11.31 7.60
N ILE A 464 -17.05 -10.71 8.63
CA ILE A 464 -16.09 -9.60 8.54
C ILE A 464 -14.75 -10.01 9.21
N ASP A 465 -14.50 -11.31 9.40
CA ASP A 465 -13.19 -11.82 9.87
C ASP A 465 -12.06 -11.61 8.85
N ASP A 466 -10.82 -11.94 9.23
CA ASP A 466 -9.56 -11.79 8.46
C ASP A 466 -9.50 -12.52 7.09
N ARG A 467 -10.63 -12.99 6.57
CA ARG A 467 -10.85 -13.29 5.15
C ARG A 467 -10.79 -12.03 4.27
N GLY A 468 -10.78 -10.83 4.86
CA GLY A 468 -10.41 -9.61 4.14
C GLY A 468 -9.13 -9.83 3.34
N THR A 469 -9.14 -9.43 2.06
CA THR A 469 -8.02 -9.63 1.13
C THR A 469 -6.87 -8.64 1.39
N SER A 470 -6.38 -8.65 2.63
CA SER A 470 -5.30 -7.81 3.16
C SER A 470 -3.93 -8.31 2.72
N SER A 471 -3.79 -8.53 1.41
CA SER A 471 -2.49 -8.65 0.76
C SER A 471 -2.42 -7.65 -0.39
N ALA A 472 -1.32 -6.92 -0.48
CA ALA A 472 -1.05 -6.03 -1.62
C ALA A 472 -0.91 -6.82 -2.94
N GLN A 473 -0.75 -8.14 -2.86
CA GLN A 473 -0.79 -9.05 -4.01
C GLN A 473 -2.21 -9.20 -4.58
N THR A 474 -3.22 -9.39 -3.74
CA THR A 474 -4.61 -9.61 -4.20
C THR A 474 -5.17 -8.38 -4.92
N LEU A 475 -4.95 -7.16 -4.40
CA LEU A 475 -5.42 -5.92 -5.04
C LEU A 475 -4.80 -5.64 -6.42
N ARG A 476 -3.72 -6.34 -6.80
CA ARG A 476 -3.02 -6.19 -8.10
C ARG A 476 -3.27 -7.34 -9.06
N SER A 477 -4.11 -8.32 -8.72
CA SER A 477 -4.45 -9.40 -9.65
C SER A 477 -5.61 -8.99 -10.56
N SER A 478 -5.48 -9.20 -11.87
CA SER A 478 -6.61 -9.11 -12.81
C SER A 478 -7.69 -10.17 -12.53
N SER A 479 -7.38 -11.22 -11.76
CA SER A 479 -8.37 -12.16 -11.24
C SER A 479 -9.15 -11.66 -10.02
N PHE A 480 -8.70 -10.61 -9.31
CA PHE A 480 -9.20 -10.20 -7.99
C PHE A 480 -10.73 -10.08 -7.91
N ARG A 481 -11.35 -9.42 -8.90
CA ARG A 481 -12.80 -9.29 -9.02
C ARG A 481 -13.48 -10.66 -9.17
N SER A 482 -12.94 -11.51 -10.04
CA SER A 482 -13.42 -12.88 -10.26
C SER A 482 -13.22 -13.79 -9.04
N ASP A 483 -12.14 -13.61 -8.29
CA ASP A 483 -11.82 -14.37 -7.09
C ASP A 483 -12.78 -14.00 -5.95
N ILE A 484 -13.08 -12.71 -5.74
CA ILE A 484 -14.13 -12.24 -4.81
C ILE A 484 -15.50 -12.76 -5.25
N ILE A 485 -15.86 -12.65 -6.54
CA ILE A 485 -17.14 -13.18 -7.04
C ILE A 485 -17.23 -14.71 -6.85
N THR A 486 -16.13 -15.46 -6.99
CA THR A 486 -16.11 -16.92 -6.80
C THR A 486 -16.15 -17.33 -5.33
N ARG A 487 -15.52 -16.54 -4.44
CA ARG A 487 -15.40 -16.83 -3.01
C ARG A 487 -16.61 -16.35 -2.21
N ASP A 488 -17.04 -15.12 -2.46
CA ASP A 488 -18.02 -14.39 -1.65
C ASP A 488 -19.33 -14.14 -2.40
N GLY A 489 -19.33 -14.21 -3.74
CA GLY A 489 -20.48 -13.92 -4.59
C GLY A 489 -21.74 -14.74 -4.29
N PRO A 490 -21.68 -16.09 -4.16
CA PRO A 490 -22.84 -16.90 -3.79
C PRO A 490 -23.40 -16.58 -2.39
N TYR A 491 -22.52 -16.14 -1.48
CA TYR A 491 -22.88 -15.72 -0.14
C TYR A 491 -23.56 -14.34 -0.15
N LEU A 492 -23.03 -13.38 -0.91
CA LEU A 492 -23.65 -12.07 -1.13
C LEU A 492 -25.00 -12.19 -1.86
N GLU A 493 -25.12 -13.06 -2.87
CA GLU A 493 -26.39 -13.35 -3.54
C GLU A 493 -27.43 -13.85 -2.54
N PHE A 494 -27.05 -14.78 -1.65
CA PHE A 494 -27.94 -15.27 -0.61
C PHE A 494 -28.33 -14.15 0.37
N VAL A 495 -27.38 -13.37 0.90
CA VAL A 495 -27.68 -12.25 1.83
C VAL A 495 -28.63 -11.24 1.19
N LEU A 496 -28.38 -10.86 -0.07
CA LEU A 496 -29.23 -9.96 -0.84
C LEU A 496 -30.64 -10.54 -1.01
N ARG A 497 -30.76 -11.79 -1.45
CA ARG A 497 -32.03 -12.48 -1.73
C ARG A 497 -32.85 -12.78 -0.49
N ASP A 498 -32.20 -13.24 0.58
CA ASP A 498 -32.84 -13.57 1.86
C ASP A 498 -33.44 -12.32 2.52
N ARG A 499 -32.70 -11.22 2.51
CA ARG A 499 -33.14 -9.94 3.08
C ARG A 499 -33.92 -9.05 2.10
N GLN A 500 -34.03 -9.41 0.82
CA GLN A 500 -34.66 -8.60 -0.23
C GLN A 500 -36.08 -8.13 0.14
N HIS A 501 -36.85 -9.01 0.78
CA HIS A 501 -38.24 -8.76 1.18
C HIS A 501 -38.42 -7.72 2.30
N LEU A 502 -37.34 -7.24 2.92
CA LEU A 502 -37.37 -6.22 3.97
C LEU A 502 -37.36 -4.78 3.43
N TYR A 503 -37.07 -4.61 2.13
CA TYR A 503 -36.84 -3.32 1.47
C TYR A 503 -37.85 -3.11 0.33
N ASP A 504 -38.21 -1.85 0.06
CA ASP A 504 -39.04 -1.54 -1.10
C ASP A 504 -38.16 -1.40 -2.35
N LEU A 505 -38.12 -2.46 -3.15
CA LEU A 505 -37.36 -2.52 -4.39
C LEU A 505 -37.73 -1.44 -5.41
N ASN A 506 -38.89 -0.80 -5.29
CA ASN A 506 -39.30 0.26 -6.21
C ASN A 506 -38.46 1.53 -6.03
N GLU A 507 -37.94 1.82 -4.83
CA GLU A 507 -37.07 2.99 -4.57
C GLU A 507 -35.59 2.77 -4.96
N GLU A 508 -35.14 1.52 -5.04
CA GLU A 508 -33.73 1.16 -5.26
C GLU A 508 -33.56 0.10 -6.36
N SER A 509 -34.34 0.23 -7.44
CA SER A 509 -34.44 -0.73 -8.57
C SER A 509 -33.23 -0.76 -9.53
N VAL A 510 -32.02 -0.62 -8.99
CA VAL A 510 -30.79 -0.96 -9.73
C VAL A 510 -30.64 -2.49 -9.70
N ASP A 511 -30.52 -3.13 -10.86
CA ASP A 511 -30.30 -4.58 -10.98
C ASP A 511 -28.84 -4.93 -10.59
N LEU A 512 -28.58 -4.88 -9.29
CA LEU A 512 -27.28 -5.13 -8.67
C LEU A 512 -26.96 -6.63 -8.59
N GLY A 513 -27.04 -7.30 -9.73
CA GLY A 513 -26.42 -8.61 -9.92
C GLY A 513 -24.99 -8.60 -9.38
N ILE A 514 -24.59 -9.70 -8.72
CA ILE A 514 -23.41 -9.86 -7.86
C ILE A 514 -22.18 -9.08 -8.35
N ASN A 515 -21.93 -9.14 -9.66
CA ASN A 515 -20.80 -8.54 -10.38
C ASN A 515 -20.72 -7.00 -10.34
N SER A 516 -21.75 -6.28 -9.88
CA SER A 516 -21.75 -4.81 -9.82
C SER A 516 -20.65 -4.28 -8.89
N VAL A 517 -19.98 -3.20 -9.31
CA VAL A 517 -19.00 -2.50 -8.47
C VAL A 517 -19.64 -1.88 -7.21
N GLU A 518 -20.95 -1.61 -7.25
CA GLU A 518 -21.76 -1.06 -6.15
C GLU A 518 -22.13 -2.11 -5.08
N ASN A 519 -21.68 -3.36 -5.26
CA ASN A 519 -21.70 -4.40 -4.22
C ASN A 519 -20.36 -4.52 -3.47
N GLY A 520 -19.32 -3.79 -3.90
CA GLY A 520 -17.98 -3.82 -3.30
C GLY A 520 -17.59 -2.50 -2.64
N MET A 521 -16.86 -2.56 -1.53
CA MET A 521 -16.33 -1.38 -0.85
C MET A 521 -14.80 -1.39 -0.89
N LEU A 522 -14.21 -0.49 -1.67
CA LEU A 522 -12.79 -0.17 -1.61
C LEU A 522 -12.57 0.85 -0.48
N LEU A 523 -11.89 0.42 0.59
CA LEU A 523 -11.55 1.27 1.73
C LEU A 523 -10.02 1.38 1.89
N SER A 524 -9.55 2.37 2.65
CA SER A 524 -8.15 2.38 3.08
C SER A 524 -7.86 1.17 4.00
N PRO A 525 -6.60 0.71 4.11
CA PRO A 525 -6.25 -0.40 5.00
C PRO A 525 -6.71 -0.19 6.45
N ASP A 526 -6.62 1.04 6.96
CA ASP A 526 -7.05 1.39 8.32
C ASP A 526 -8.58 1.31 8.48
N LEU A 527 -9.34 1.78 7.48
CA LEU A 527 -10.79 1.62 7.48
C LEU A 527 -11.20 0.15 7.34
N HIS A 528 -10.55 -0.63 6.47
CA HIS A 528 -10.76 -2.09 6.43
C HIS A 528 -10.48 -2.74 7.79
N SER A 529 -9.41 -2.34 8.49
CA SER A 529 -9.08 -2.81 9.85
C SER A 529 -10.14 -2.41 10.89
N PHE A 530 -10.66 -1.18 10.83
CA PHE A 530 -11.73 -0.73 11.73
C PHE A 530 -13.06 -1.45 11.49
N PHE A 531 -13.38 -1.79 10.24
CA PHE A 531 -14.55 -2.60 9.91
C PHE A 531 -14.34 -4.06 10.36
N ALA A 532 -13.18 -4.66 10.07
CA ALA A 532 -12.78 -5.99 10.55
C ALA A 532 -12.96 -6.13 12.07
N ALA A 533 -12.44 -5.16 12.83
CA ALA A 533 -12.51 -5.14 14.29
C ALA A 533 -13.87 -4.71 14.88
N GLY A 534 -14.91 -4.44 14.07
CA GLY A 534 -16.20 -3.94 14.56
C GLY A 534 -16.12 -2.54 15.22
N ILE A 535 -15.06 -1.78 14.93
CA ILE A 535 -14.82 -0.43 15.46
C ILE A 535 -15.65 0.61 14.69
N SER A 536 -16.05 0.35 13.45
CA SER A 536 -16.81 1.30 12.63
C SER A 536 -17.74 0.64 11.62
N ALA A 537 -18.80 1.36 11.23
CA ALA A 537 -19.76 0.98 10.19
C ALA A 537 -20.29 2.21 9.44
N PHE A 538 -20.80 2.01 8.22
CA PHE A 538 -21.54 3.05 7.48
C PHE A 538 -23.04 2.91 7.75
N LEU A 539 -23.68 3.99 8.20
CA LEU A 539 -25.12 4.09 8.42
C LEU A 539 -25.77 4.86 7.26
N LYS A 540 -26.78 4.29 6.59
CA LYS A 540 -27.60 4.98 5.60
C LYS A 540 -28.88 5.51 6.23
N THR A 541 -29.23 6.77 5.94
CA THR A 541 -30.51 7.39 6.31
C THR A 541 -31.11 8.20 5.14
N PRO A 542 -32.44 8.38 5.06
CA PRO A 542 -33.46 7.72 5.87
C PRO A 542 -33.43 6.20 5.66
N ASN A 543 -33.81 5.47 6.70
CA ASN A 543 -34.12 4.05 6.64
C ASN A 543 -35.47 3.81 7.35
N PHE A 544 -35.87 2.55 7.56
CA PHE A 544 -37.20 2.24 8.11
C PHE A 544 -37.49 2.80 9.52
N ALA A 545 -36.45 3.19 10.27
CA ALA A 545 -36.57 3.68 11.65
C ALA A 545 -35.95 5.06 11.88
N LEU A 546 -34.86 5.42 11.17
CA LEU A 546 -34.09 6.65 11.38
C LEU A 546 -34.20 7.61 10.19
N GLN A 547 -34.37 8.90 10.49
CA GLN A 547 -34.27 9.99 9.53
C GLN A 547 -32.85 10.62 9.50
N PRO A 548 -32.45 11.35 8.44
CA PRO A 548 -31.19 12.08 8.40
C PRO A 548 -30.98 13.06 9.57
N ALA A 549 -32.07 13.55 10.18
CA ALA A 549 -32.05 14.43 11.35
C ALA A 549 -31.96 13.69 12.71
N ASP A 550 -32.13 12.37 12.73
CA ASP A 550 -31.99 11.58 13.96
C ASP A 550 -30.50 11.26 14.27
N ILE A 551 -29.59 11.58 13.36
CA ILE A 551 -28.15 11.28 13.45
C ILE A 551 -27.34 12.57 13.66
N PRO A 552 -26.43 12.64 14.64
CA PRO A 552 -25.52 13.77 14.84
C PRO A 552 -24.76 14.18 13.56
N ARG A 553 -24.38 15.46 13.48
CA ARG A 553 -23.56 15.99 12.37
C ARG A 553 -22.67 17.14 12.85
N VAL A 554 -21.54 17.31 12.19
CA VAL A 554 -20.63 18.46 12.39
C VAL A 554 -21.04 19.66 11.53
N GLU A 555 -21.64 19.40 10.37
CA GLU A 555 -21.88 20.42 9.35
C GLU A 555 -23.08 21.32 9.64
N THR A 556 -22.92 22.61 9.36
CA THR A 556 -23.93 23.66 9.55
C THR A 556 -24.87 23.84 8.35
N GLY A 557 -24.61 23.16 7.23
CA GLY A 557 -25.39 23.28 5.98
C GLY A 557 -26.85 22.79 6.08
N PRO A 558 -27.67 22.94 5.02
CA PRO A 558 -28.98 22.32 4.97
C PRO A 558 -28.85 20.79 5.10
N MET A 559 -29.81 20.14 5.77
CA MET A 559 -29.79 18.68 5.90
C MET A 559 -30.08 18.03 4.54
N PRO A 560 -29.19 17.18 3.98
CA PRO A 560 -29.47 16.50 2.72
C PRO A 560 -30.55 15.42 2.92
N PRO A 561 -31.39 15.14 1.91
CA PRO A 561 -32.54 14.24 2.03
C PRO A 561 -32.15 12.75 2.15
N ARG A 562 -30.90 12.40 1.85
CA ARG A 562 -30.28 11.11 2.14
C ARG A 562 -28.86 11.38 2.66
N ARG A 563 -28.40 10.63 3.68
CA ARG A 563 -27.03 10.64 4.23
C ARG A 563 -26.48 9.21 4.25
N ILE A 564 -25.18 9.08 4.03
CA ILE A 564 -24.41 7.94 4.51
C ILE A 564 -23.42 8.52 5.53
N THR A 565 -23.36 7.97 6.73
CA THR A 565 -22.55 8.50 7.83
C THR A 565 -21.63 7.41 8.37
N LEU A 566 -20.33 7.69 8.45
CA LEU A 566 -19.36 6.80 9.09
C LEU A 566 -19.53 6.92 10.61
N GLN A 567 -19.94 5.84 11.25
CA GLN A 567 -20.14 5.77 12.69
C GLN A 567 -19.04 4.94 13.35
N HIS A 568 -18.36 5.54 14.32
CA HIS A 568 -17.35 4.87 15.14
C HIS A 568 -18.01 4.31 16.41
N PHE A 569 -18.02 2.99 16.55
CA PHE A 569 -18.66 2.29 17.69
C PHE A 569 -17.77 2.22 18.93
N ARG A 570 -16.49 2.58 18.82
CA ARG A 570 -15.56 2.73 19.93
C ARG A 570 -15.07 4.18 19.99
N ILE A 571 -15.11 4.79 21.18
CA ILE A 571 -14.37 6.04 21.43
C ILE A 571 -12.87 5.69 21.38
N VAL A 572 -12.17 6.25 20.40
CA VAL A 572 -10.71 6.18 20.29
C VAL A 572 -10.13 7.30 21.14
N ASN A 573 -9.07 7.06 21.91
CA ASN A 573 -8.54 8.02 22.90
C ASN A 573 -7.84 9.26 22.30
N ARG A 574 -8.12 9.63 21.04
CA ARG A 574 -7.58 10.81 20.33
C ARG A 574 -8.74 11.68 19.85
N ALA A 575 -9.40 12.32 20.82
CA ALA A 575 -10.70 12.98 20.70
C ALA A 575 -11.85 12.03 20.29
N ALA A 576 -13.09 12.44 20.54
CA ALA A 576 -14.24 11.76 19.97
C ALA A 576 -14.23 12.02 18.46
N ILE A 577 -13.77 11.04 17.67
CA ILE A 577 -13.78 11.11 16.21
C ILE A 577 -15.23 11.41 15.78
N PRO A 578 -15.48 12.57 15.14
CA PRO A 578 -16.84 12.97 14.81
C PRO A 578 -17.54 11.95 13.91
N GLN A 579 -18.87 11.91 13.96
CA GLN A 579 -19.63 11.25 12.91
C GLN A 579 -19.47 12.05 11.61
N TYR A 580 -18.69 11.52 10.68
CA TYR A 580 -18.47 12.13 9.37
C TYR A 580 -19.52 11.65 8.39
N ASP A 581 -20.13 12.58 7.64
CA ASP A 581 -20.90 12.19 6.47
C ASP A 581 -19.93 11.67 5.38
N ALA A 582 -20.17 10.43 4.98
CA ALA A 582 -19.37 9.70 4.03
C ALA A 582 -19.72 10.17 2.62
N CYS A 583 -19.09 11.28 2.22
CA CYS A 583 -19.16 11.81 0.86
C CYS A 583 -18.51 10.84 -0.14
N ILE A 584 -19.29 9.86 -0.62
CA ILE A 584 -18.94 9.00 -1.75
C ILE A 584 -19.08 9.83 -3.04
N THR A 585 -18.14 10.74 -3.24
CA THR A 585 -18.09 11.66 -4.39
C THR A 585 -17.10 11.19 -5.45
N GLY A 586 -17.42 11.44 -6.72
CA GLY A 586 -16.47 11.33 -7.84
C GLY A 586 -16.58 10.09 -8.73
N THR A 587 -17.24 9.01 -8.31
CA THR A 587 -17.34 7.78 -9.13
C THR A 587 -18.45 7.79 -10.19
N GLY A 588 -19.48 8.63 -10.01
CA GLY A 588 -20.67 8.63 -10.88
C GLY A 588 -21.58 7.39 -10.75
N THR A 589 -21.21 6.42 -9.92
CA THR A 589 -21.98 5.20 -9.61
C THR A 589 -23.13 5.51 -8.65
N SER A 590 -24.14 4.63 -8.61
CA SER A 590 -25.18 4.68 -7.59
C SER A 590 -24.60 4.42 -6.19
N PRO A 591 -25.28 4.87 -5.11
CA PRO A 591 -24.85 4.55 -3.75
C PRO A 591 -24.97 3.05 -3.46
N LEU A 592 -24.06 2.54 -2.64
CA LEU A 592 -24.01 1.15 -2.15
C LEU A 592 -25.39 0.61 -1.74
N SER A 593 -25.63 -0.66 -2.06
CA SER A 593 -26.84 -1.40 -1.71
C SER A 593 -27.15 -1.27 -0.21
N THR A 594 -28.36 -0.80 0.12
CA THR A 594 -28.80 -0.64 1.52
C THR A 594 -28.72 -1.96 2.28
N ILE A 595 -29.01 -3.08 1.61
CA ILE A 595 -28.96 -4.41 2.23
C ILE A 595 -27.54 -4.74 2.71
N ILE A 596 -26.51 -4.37 1.93
CA ILE A 596 -25.10 -4.61 2.28
C ILE A 596 -24.66 -3.67 3.41
N LEU A 597 -25.00 -2.38 3.33
CA LEU A 597 -24.70 -1.42 4.39
C LEU A 597 -25.34 -1.83 5.72
N ASP A 598 -26.65 -2.11 5.72
CA ASP A 598 -27.41 -2.59 6.87
C ASP A 598 -26.83 -3.91 7.42
N TYR A 599 -26.44 -4.85 6.55
CA TYR A 599 -25.81 -6.10 6.99
C TYR A 599 -24.47 -5.87 7.69
N MET A 600 -23.57 -5.08 7.08
CA MET A 600 -22.27 -4.75 7.66
C MET A 600 -22.41 -3.96 8.97
N TYR A 601 -23.39 -3.06 9.05
CA TYR A 601 -23.72 -2.32 10.27
C TYR A 601 -24.14 -3.26 11.41
N GLY A 602 -25.01 -4.23 11.12
CA GLY A 602 -25.42 -5.25 12.07
C GLY A 602 -24.22 -6.09 12.57
N VAL A 603 -23.36 -6.56 11.67
CA VAL A 603 -22.18 -7.36 12.03
C VAL A 603 -21.21 -6.59 12.93
N ALA A 604 -20.88 -5.35 12.57
CA ALA A 604 -20.00 -4.51 13.39
C ALA A 604 -20.61 -4.19 14.76
N GLY A 605 -21.91 -3.90 14.82
CA GLY A 605 -22.61 -3.62 16.08
C GLY A 605 -22.69 -4.83 17.00
N TYR A 606 -22.98 -6.02 16.45
CA TYR A 606 -22.95 -7.26 17.22
C TYR A 606 -21.52 -7.64 17.67
N ARG A 607 -20.48 -7.39 16.86
CA ARG A 607 -19.08 -7.55 17.31
C ARG A 607 -18.71 -6.62 18.47
N ARG A 608 -19.29 -5.42 18.53
CA ARG A 608 -19.00 -4.42 19.55
C ARG A 608 -19.72 -4.66 20.88
N TRP A 609 -21.02 -4.95 20.83
CA TRP A 609 -21.89 -5.00 22.02
C TRP A 609 -22.63 -6.35 22.20
N GLY A 610 -22.40 -7.32 21.31
CA GLY A 610 -22.97 -8.67 21.41
C GLY A 610 -22.46 -9.41 22.64
N ILE A 611 -23.39 -9.92 23.44
CA ILE A 611 -23.08 -10.59 24.71
C ILE A 611 -23.79 -11.94 24.80
N GLY A 612 -23.10 -12.92 25.38
CA GLY A 612 -23.65 -14.25 25.67
C GLY A 612 -23.35 -15.29 24.59
N GLN A 613 -22.61 -16.33 24.97
CA GLN A 613 -22.26 -17.46 24.08
C GLN A 613 -23.51 -18.10 23.43
N LYS A 614 -24.65 -18.16 24.14
CA LYS A 614 -25.90 -18.75 23.64
C LYS A 614 -26.46 -18.08 22.38
N ILE A 615 -26.42 -16.74 22.29
CA ILE A 615 -26.91 -16.05 21.10
C ILE A 615 -25.94 -16.25 19.94
N LYS A 616 -24.62 -16.31 20.20
CA LYS A 616 -23.60 -16.61 19.19
C LYS A 616 -23.78 -18.01 18.60
N GLU A 617 -23.87 -19.05 19.45
CA GLU A 617 -24.13 -20.44 19.04
C GLU A 617 -25.44 -20.57 18.25
N LEU A 618 -26.47 -19.81 18.62
CA LEU A 618 -27.75 -19.84 17.93
C LEU A 618 -27.71 -19.10 16.58
N MET A 619 -27.01 -17.97 16.48
CA MET A 619 -26.73 -17.31 15.19
C MET A 619 -25.93 -18.24 14.28
N GLU A 620 -24.83 -18.81 14.77
CA GLU A 620 -24.01 -19.81 14.04
C GLU A 620 -24.84 -21.02 13.57
N ARG A 621 -25.70 -21.57 14.44
CA ARG A 621 -26.57 -22.70 14.10
C ARG A 621 -27.62 -22.31 13.06
N ARG A 622 -28.33 -21.19 13.24
CA ARG A 622 -29.34 -20.69 12.28
C ARG A 622 -28.74 -20.31 10.93
N PHE A 623 -27.54 -19.75 10.95
CA PHE A 623 -26.74 -19.50 9.77
C PHE A 623 -26.36 -20.82 9.09
N THR A 624 -25.79 -21.78 9.82
CA THR A 624 -25.44 -23.10 9.27
C THR A 624 -26.67 -23.82 8.69
N GLU A 625 -27.82 -23.82 9.37
CA GLU A 625 -29.09 -24.36 8.88
C GLU A 625 -29.54 -23.73 7.54
N SER A 626 -29.43 -22.41 7.42
CA SER A 626 -29.88 -21.68 6.22
C SER A 626 -28.89 -21.78 5.05
N TYR A 627 -27.59 -21.72 5.36
CA TYR A 627 -26.49 -21.66 4.38
C TYR A 627 -25.94 -23.05 4.01
N ALA A 628 -26.35 -24.14 4.68
CA ALA A 628 -26.01 -25.52 4.29
C ALA A 628 -26.50 -25.92 2.88
N SER A 629 -27.39 -25.12 2.27
CA SER A 629 -27.83 -25.26 0.89
C SER A 629 -26.91 -24.60 -0.13
N ILE A 630 -26.03 -23.68 0.29
CA ILE A 630 -25.05 -23.03 -0.57
C ILE A 630 -23.83 -23.98 -0.70
N PRO A 631 -23.36 -24.30 -1.91
CA PRO A 631 -22.10 -25.00 -2.07
C PRO A 631 -20.96 -24.08 -1.63
N ILE A 632 -20.46 -24.29 -0.41
CA ILE A 632 -19.26 -23.64 0.12
C ILE A 632 -18.15 -23.85 -0.93
N PRO A 633 -17.53 -22.77 -1.47
CA PRO A 633 -16.43 -22.92 -2.41
C PRO A 633 -15.35 -23.81 -1.78
N PRO A 634 -14.87 -24.87 -2.47
CA PRO A 634 -13.93 -25.80 -1.88
C PRO A 634 -12.71 -25.01 -1.42
N THR A 635 -12.43 -25.03 -0.12
CA THR A 635 -11.42 -24.17 0.52
C THR A 635 -10.14 -24.21 -0.34
N PRO A 636 -9.69 -23.07 -0.89
CA PRO A 636 -8.52 -23.05 -1.78
C PRO A 636 -7.40 -23.82 -1.09
N PRO A 637 -6.78 -24.81 -1.76
CA PRO A 637 -6.04 -25.86 -1.08
C PRO A 637 -4.90 -25.24 -0.28
N SER A 638 -5.16 -25.07 1.03
CA SER A 638 -4.20 -24.52 1.99
C SER A 638 -2.88 -25.26 1.79
N PRO A 639 -1.73 -24.58 1.68
CA PRO A 639 -0.50 -25.15 1.15
C PRO A 639 -0.03 -26.34 2.00
N ARG A 640 -0.51 -27.54 1.63
CA ARG A 640 -0.40 -28.74 2.47
C ARG A 640 1.03 -29.20 2.49
N THR A 641 1.63 -29.12 3.68
CA THR A 641 2.56 -30.13 4.15
C THR A 641 1.99 -31.51 3.80
N LYS A 642 2.73 -32.27 3.01
CA LYS A 642 2.30 -33.60 2.56
C LYS A 642 2.27 -34.55 3.75
N ASP A 643 1.15 -35.25 3.88
CA ASP A 643 1.08 -36.57 4.51
C ASP A 643 0.04 -37.40 3.73
N ASP A 644 0.20 -38.72 3.72
CA ASP A 644 -0.30 -39.58 2.64
C ASP A 644 -1.65 -40.28 2.92
N SER A 645 -2.45 -40.51 1.86
CA SER A 645 -3.13 -41.80 1.62
C SER A 645 -3.95 -41.83 0.30
N ASP A 646 -3.47 -42.61 -0.66
CA ASP A 646 -4.17 -43.61 -1.52
C ASP A 646 -5.43 -43.33 -2.37
N MET A 647 -5.49 -44.05 -3.50
CA MET A 647 -6.62 -44.18 -4.44
C MET A 647 -7.48 -45.42 -4.12
N GLU A 648 -8.71 -45.52 -4.67
CA GLU A 648 -9.02 -46.51 -5.73
C GLU A 648 -10.43 -46.40 -6.34
N SER A 649 -10.66 -47.13 -7.45
CA SER A 649 -11.83 -47.17 -8.36
C SER A 649 -12.10 -45.86 -9.13
N ASP A 650 -12.16 -45.78 -10.47
CA ASP A 650 -12.44 -46.73 -11.58
C ASP A 650 -13.89 -47.21 -11.75
N ASP A 651 -14.62 -46.55 -12.66
CA ASP A 651 -15.35 -47.22 -13.75
C ASP A 651 -15.49 -46.24 -14.95
N SER A 652 -16.12 -46.67 -16.04
CA SER A 652 -15.59 -46.47 -17.37
C SER A 652 -16.64 -46.21 -18.46
N LYS A 653 -16.20 -45.53 -19.53
CA LYS A 653 -16.78 -45.52 -20.89
C LYS A 653 -18.27 -45.15 -21.03
N LYS A 654 -18.57 -43.90 -21.42
CA LYS A 654 -19.52 -43.61 -22.53
C LYS A 654 -19.51 -42.15 -23.04
N LYS A 655 -19.86 -42.02 -24.33
CA LYS A 655 -20.39 -40.82 -25.02
C LYS A 655 -19.47 -39.59 -25.19
N GLN A 656 -18.39 -39.83 -25.93
CA GLN A 656 -18.05 -39.09 -27.15
C GLN A 656 -19.23 -38.31 -27.81
N LYS A 657 -19.49 -37.05 -27.41
CA LYS A 657 -20.07 -35.98 -28.27
C LYS A 657 -20.16 -34.61 -27.56
N ARG A 658 -19.15 -33.75 -27.74
CA ARG A 658 -19.29 -32.28 -27.92
C ARG A 658 -17.92 -31.62 -28.21
N ARG A 659 -17.37 -31.87 -29.40
CA ARG A 659 -16.49 -30.87 -30.03
C ARG A 659 -17.37 -29.71 -30.49
N ARG A 660 -17.30 -28.59 -29.78
CA ARG A 660 -17.29 -27.26 -30.41
C ARG A 660 -15.95 -26.67 -30.02
N HIS A 661 -15.11 -26.37 -31.00
CA HIS A 661 -13.98 -25.49 -30.74
C HIS A 661 -14.56 -24.12 -30.37
N SER A 662 -13.88 -23.40 -29.49
CA SER A 662 -13.93 -21.94 -29.58
C SER A 662 -13.23 -21.57 -30.87
N ASP A 663 -13.86 -20.77 -31.73
CA ASP A 663 -13.21 -20.17 -32.89
C ASP A 663 -12.30 -19.03 -32.40
N MET A 664 -11.25 -19.38 -31.66
CA MET A 664 -10.11 -18.51 -31.45
C MET A 664 -9.45 -18.28 -32.81
N SER A 665 -9.24 -17.01 -33.15
CA SER A 665 -8.69 -16.66 -34.45
C SER A 665 -7.26 -17.19 -34.62
N PRO A 666 -6.75 -17.31 -35.86
CA PRO A 666 -5.37 -17.75 -36.09
C PRO A 666 -4.34 -16.91 -35.34
N GLU A 667 -4.60 -15.60 -35.18
CA GLU A 667 -3.75 -14.66 -34.46
C GLU A 667 -3.77 -14.92 -32.95
N MET A 668 -4.92 -15.29 -32.37
CA MET A 668 -5.04 -15.67 -30.96
C MET A 668 -4.32 -17.00 -30.68
N LEU A 669 -4.42 -17.97 -31.59
CA LEU A 669 -3.69 -19.24 -31.48
C LEU A 669 -2.18 -19.02 -31.61
N GLN A 670 -1.74 -18.21 -32.57
CA GLN A 670 -0.34 -17.82 -32.74
C GLN A 670 0.18 -17.08 -31.49
N ALA A 671 -0.57 -16.13 -30.94
CA ALA A 671 -0.22 -15.43 -29.71
C ALA A 671 -0.12 -16.38 -28.50
N MET A 672 -0.98 -17.40 -28.38
CA MET A 672 -0.86 -18.41 -27.33
C MET A 672 0.40 -19.27 -27.50
N ASP A 673 0.73 -19.70 -28.73
CA ASP A 673 1.95 -20.46 -29.02
C ASP A 673 3.22 -19.61 -28.83
N ASP A 674 3.17 -18.31 -29.14
CA ASP A 674 4.26 -17.36 -28.91
C ASP A 674 4.45 -17.05 -27.42
N ILE A 675 3.37 -16.92 -26.64
CA ILE A 675 3.43 -16.82 -25.16
C ILE A 675 4.01 -18.10 -24.56
N LEU A 676 3.67 -19.28 -25.10
CA LEU A 676 4.28 -20.55 -24.70
C LEU A 676 5.77 -20.63 -25.07
N ALA A 677 6.14 -20.19 -26.27
CA ALA A 677 7.52 -20.11 -26.71
C ALA A 677 8.34 -19.15 -25.84
N LEU A 678 7.81 -17.96 -25.54
CA LEU A 678 8.43 -16.96 -24.67
C LEU A 678 8.54 -17.45 -23.22
N SER A 679 7.53 -18.17 -22.71
CA SER A 679 7.54 -18.81 -21.39
C SER A 679 8.61 -19.91 -21.28
N MET A 680 8.82 -20.69 -22.35
CA MET A 680 9.92 -21.67 -22.43
C MET A 680 11.29 -20.99 -22.53
N LEU A 681 11.40 -19.93 -23.34
CA LEU A 681 12.63 -19.14 -23.53
C LEU A 681 13.06 -18.45 -22.23
N MET A 682 12.14 -17.74 -21.55
CA MET A 682 12.39 -17.06 -20.27
C MET A 682 12.74 -18.01 -19.11
N LYS A 683 12.46 -19.31 -19.23
CA LYS A 683 12.86 -20.34 -18.25
C LYS A 683 14.19 -21.02 -18.61
N GLY A 684 14.86 -20.58 -19.68
CA GLY A 684 16.07 -21.23 -20.21
C GLY A 684 15.84 -22.65 -20.72
N ARG A 685 14.58 -23.08 -20.88
CA ARG A 685 14.17 -24.47 -21.11
C ARG A 685 13.77 -24.66 -22.55
N THR A 686 14.71 -25.07 -23.38
CA THR A 686 14.40 -25.60 -24.72
C THR A 686 13.47 -26.82 -24.61
N PRO A 687 12.59 -27.09 -25.60
CA PRO A 687 11.80 -28.32 -25.62
C PRO A 687 12.65 -29.60 -25.52
N LYS A 688 13.88 -29.58 -26.05
CA LYS A 688 14.85 -30.68 -25.92
C LYS A 688 15.36 -30.86 -24.49
N SER A 689 15.60 -29.79 -23.73
CA SER A 689 15.99 -29.91 -22.32
C SER A 689 14.83 -30.38 -21.44
N MET A 690 13.59 -29.94 -21.71
CA MET A 690 12.39 -30.47 -21.04
C MET A 690 12.27 -31.99 -21.23
N ALA A 691 12.36 -32.48 -22.47
CA ALA A 691 12.32 -33.92 -22.77
C ALA A 691 13.48 -34.68 -22.11
N ALA A 692 14.69 -34.11 -22.08
CA ALA A 692 15.86 -34.72 -21.45
C ALA A 692 15.84 -34.65 -19.91
N GLU A 693 15.05 -33.76 -19.31
CA GLU A 693 14.85 -33.65 -17.86
C GLU A 693 13.76 -34.64 -17.39
N ALA A 694 12.66 -34.74 -18.13
CA ALA A 694 11.63 -35.77 -17.92
C ALA A 694 12.24 -37.18 -17.96
N GLN A 695 13.06 -37.50 -18.97
CA GLN A 695 13.78 -38.77 -19.06
C GLN A 695 14.84 -39.00 -17.97
N ARG A 696 15.23 -37.97 -17.20
CA ARG A 696 16.05 -38.15 -15.98
C ARG A 696 15.17 -38.42 -14.77
N GLN A 697 14.07 -37.68 -14.62
CA GLN A 697 13.11 -37.87 -13.53
C GLN A 697 12.52 -39.29 -13.58
N GLU A 698 12.04 -39.73 -14.75
CA GLU A 698 11.56 -41.10 -15.00
C GLU A 698 12.57 -42.18 -14.55
N LYS A 699 13.86 -42.02 -14.87
CA LYS A 699 14.92 -42.96 -14.47
C LYS A 699 15.27 -42.91 -12.98
N VAL A 700 15.17 -41.74 -12.35
CA VAL A 700 15.37 -41.59 -10.90
C VAL A 700 14.19 -42.20 -10.14
N GLU A 701 12.97 -42.05 -10.64
CA GLU A 701 11.78 -42.68 -10.09
C GLU A 701 11.78 -44.20 -10.30
N GLU A 702 12.21 -44.69 -11.46
CA GLU A 702 12.40 -46.13 -11.72
C GLU A 702 13.46 -46.74 -10.78
N LEU A 703 14.56 -46.03 -10.51
CA LEU A 703 15.58 -46.45 -9.53
C LEU A 703 15.02 -46.45 -8.10
N ARG A 704 14.34 -45.37 -7.69
CA ARG A 704 13.71 -45.26 -6.35
C ARG A 704 12.66 -46.35 -6.14
N ALA A 705 11.86 -46.68 -7.16
CA ALA A 705 10.90 -47.76 -7.12
C ALA A 705 11.59 -49.13 -6.94
N LYS A 706 12.68 -49.39 -7.67
CA LYS A 706 13.50 -50.61 -7.50
C LYS A 706 14.14 -50.71 -6.12
N GLU A 707 14.54 -49.60 -5.50
CA GLU A 707 15.08 -49.58 -4.14
C GLU A 707 13.98 -49.79 -3.09
N ALA A 708 12.83 -49.12 -3.22
CA ALA A 708 11.67 -49.36 -2.37
C ALA A 708 11.19 -50.83 -2.44
N SER A 709 11.20 -51.44 -3.64
CA SER A 709 10.92 -52.87 -3.81
C SER A 709 11.93 -53.76 -3.08
N LYS A 710 13.24 -53.46 -3.12
CA LYS A 710 14.27 -54.20 -2.37
C LYS A 710 14.04 -54.14 -0.86
N VAL A 711 13.76 -52.94 -0.33
CA VAL A 711 13.47 -52.75 1.10
C VAL A 711 12.22 -53.54 1.50
N LYS A 712 11.14 -53.48 0.71
CA LYS A 712 9.91 -54.23 0.96
C LYS A 712 10.12 -55.75 0.93
N VAL A 713 10.99 -56.26 0.05
CA VAL A 713 11.40 -57.69 0.02
C VAL A 713 12.23 -58.07 1.24
N GLN A 714 13.21 -57.24 1.66
CA GLN A 714 14.00 -57.49 2.87
C GLN A 714 13.13 -57.52 4.14
N GLN A 715 12.18 -56.59 4.25
CA GLN A 715 11.22 -56.54 5.35
C GLN A 715 10.28 -57.77 5.35
N TRP A 716 9.90 -58.27 4.17
CA TRP A 716 9.11 -59.50 4.06
C TRP A 716 9.90 -60.74 4.49
N MET A 717 11.18 -60.84 4.13
CA MET A 717 12.09 -61.90 4.61
C MET A 717 12.24 -61.89 6.14
N GLN A 718 12.42 -60.71 6.74
CA GLN A 718 12.51 -60.57 8.20
C GLN A 718 11.22 -61.00 8.91
N ASN A 719 10.06 -60.74 8.30
CA ASN A 719 8.77 -61.16 8.83
C ASN A 719 8.47 -62.66 8.62
N SER A 720 9.03 -63.31 7.60
CA SER A 720 8.96 -64.78 7.49
C SER A 720 9.86 -65.48 8.50
N ASP A 721 11.05 -64.93 8.78
CA ASP A 721 12.02 -65.50 9.73
C ASP A 721 11.56 -65.37 11.21
N SER A 722 10.67 -64.44 11.52
CA SER A 722 9.99 -64.38 12.83
C SER A 722 8.83 -65.37 12.92
N CYS A 723 7.94 -65.41 11.91
CA CYS A 723 6.75 -66.26 11.90
C CYS A 723 7.08 -67.76 12.01
N CYS A 724 8.24 -68.20 11.53
CA CYS A 724 8.71 -69.58 11.68
C CYS A 724 9.17 -69.96 13.10
N ARG A 725 9.29 -69.03 14.06
CA ARG A 725 9.78 -69.32 15.44
C ARG A 725 8.68 -69.58 16.45
N ASP A 726 7.46 -69.12 16.19
CA ASP A 726 6.34 -69.24 17.13
C ASP A 726 5.70 -70.64 17.12
N PHE A 727 6.03 -71.49 16.13
CA PHE A 727 5.47 -72.84 15.97
C PHE A 727 6.14 -73.94 16.81
N ASP A 728 7.34 -73.71 17.36
CA ASP A 728 8.05 -74.68 18.21
C ASP A 728 7.67 -74.59 19.70
N GLY A 729 6.80 -73.63 20.08
CA GLY A 729 6.49 -73.31 21.48
C GLY A 729 5.38 -74.13 22.15
N GLU A 730 4.42 -74.67 21.39
CA GLU A 730 3.13 -75.14 21.91
C GLU A 730 2.99 -76.68 21.94
N SER A 731 3.96 -77.37 22.57
CA SER A 731 3.92 -78.84 22.73
C SER A 731 4.48 -79.36 24.07
N ALA A 732 4.27 -78.61 25.16
CA ALA A 732 4.81 -78.95 26.49
C ALA A 732 3.87 -78.57 27.65
N ALA A 733 2.59 -78.96 27.59
CA ALA A 733 1.59 -78.64 28.63
C ALA A 733 0.48 -79.71 28.79
N LEU A 734 0.85 -80.99 28.89
CA LEU A 734 -0.05 -82.08 29.35
C LEU A 734 0.72 -83.11 30.21
N ASP A 735 0.86 -82.79 31.49
CA ASP A 735 0.96 -83.70 32.65
C ASP A 735 0.71 -82.89 33.94
#